data_AF-A0A445B2T6-F1
#
_entry.id   AF-A0A445B2T6-F1
#
_cell.length_a   1.000
_cell.length_b   1.000
_cell.length_c   1.000
_cell.angle_alpha   90.00
_cell.angle_beta   90.00
_cell.angle_gamma   90.00
#
_symmetry.space_group_name_H-M   'P 1'
#
loop_
_entity.id
_entity.type
_entity.pdbx_description
1 polymer ?
#
loop_
_entity_poly.entity_id
_entity_poly.type
_entity_poly.pdbx_seq_one_letter_code
_entity_poly.pdbx_strand_id
1 'polypeptide(L)'
;MKMNTPTVLAIPYPAQGHVNPLMILSQKLAEHGCNIIFVNTEFIHDKVVSSINNNNNNNNNNNNNNNNNNNNNNNNNGSSSIKLVAIPDGLEPEDDRSDLGELCISMLRTMPSMLEKLIEDLRLNERVTISCVVYDGIMGINGALFWPASAALFALQYNIPKLIDDGIIDSQGFPTAKRSFQLSPSIREMDTGLIWWTNFPDSETQRKTFQYLLSIRKTQYSTDWCFCNTTNELEHAALSCFPKLLPIGPLLKSNNNEDSTTSFLEEDLSCMSWLDNHSTASVLYVAFGSTTRFNEKQFVELALGLDLTNKPFLLVMRQDFKYELKSKMVRWVPQQKVLSHPAIACFVSHCGWNSTIEALSNGVPFLCWPYFLDQFYNKLYICDDLKVGLGLEGDENGLISHGEIKVKVEQLLGDENIKSRSLELKEKLKSNNEEGGASRENLRKFVTCLKKLAENGCNIVFVNTEFIHKKVLSSLGNQEGGVNRQSRIKLVSIPDGLGPDADRNNLSQVSDSIMKNMPAILEKLIEDLRLKDGITVSCIVADSAMAGALKIASKIGIKGVVFYPSSAAMLALQCSIPKLIDDGIIDSNGLPNTQKTFQLSPSFPHMDTGSIWWAKGVDSVFGNVIFNNIVHGMQTLELTEWWLCNSTPDLEPQALSYVPKLLPIGPLLRRYDDNQGVTERFLGQFWEEDLSCINWLDQQPHASVIYLAFGSLTHFDKKQFTELVLGLELTNRPFLWVVRQDSNCNPHEFKGNQGKIVEWAPQQKVLSHPAIACFVSHCGWNSTIEGLSNGVPFLCWPCFGDQFFNKTYICDELKVGLGFDLDENGLISREEIKVKVDKVLSDENIRSNAHVLKEKMLNNIKDGGRSCENLDKFIKWLKE
;
A
#
# COMPACT_ATOMS: atom_id res chain seq x y z
N MET A 1 -28.83 8.59 -5.40
CA MET A 1 -27.82 7.77 -6.13
C MET A 1 -27.78 6.40 -5.47
N LYS A 2 -27.77 5.29 -6.23
CA LYS A 2 -27.46 3.97 -5.63
C LYS A 2 -26.02 4.06 -5.11
N MET A 3 -25.81 3.81 -3.81
CA MET A 3 -24.45 3.71 -3.25
C MET A 3 -23.69 2.62 -4.02
N ASN A 4 -22.49 2.91 -4.50
CA ASN A 4 -21.63 1.89 -5.07
C ASN A 4 -21.15 0.99 -3.93
N THR A 5 -21.72 -0.21 -3.84
CA THR A 5 -21.30 -1.23 -2.88
C THR A 5 -19.86 -1.64 -3.18
N PRO A 6 -18.91 -1.50 -2.22
CA PRO A 6 -17.52 -1.88 -2.44
C PRO A 6 -17.43 -3.37 -2.77
N THR A 7 -16.61 -3.72 -3.77
CA THR A 7 -16.36 -5.12 -4.13
C THR A 7 -14.96 -5.53 -3.67
N VAL A 8 -14.87 -6.56 -2.85
CA VAL A 8 -13.63 -7.10 -2.31
C VAL A 8 -13.30 -8.41 -3.03
N LEU A 9 -12.06 -8.51 -3.52
CA LEU A 9 -11.52 -9.76 -4.05
C LEU A 9 -10.74 -10.46 -2.92
N ALA A 10 -11.25 -11.58 -2.41
CA ALA A 10 -10.66 -12.33 -1.31
C ALA A 10 -9.85 -13.52 -1.84
N ILE A 11 -8.57 -13.60 -1.50
CA ILE A 11 -7.61 -14.59 -2.04
C ILE A 11 -6.92 -15.33 -0.88
N PRO A 12 -7.39 -16.54 -0.50
CA PRO A 12 -6.77 -17.34 0.54
C PRO A 12 -5.56 -18.13 0.01
N TYR A 13 -4.66 -18.50 0.91
CA TYR A 13 -3.76 -19.62 0.64
C TYR A 13 -4.57 -20.94 0.57
N PRO A 14 -4.29 -21.87 -0.36
CA PRO A 14 -5.10 -23.07 -0.62
C PRO A 14 -4.94 -24.17 0.44
N ALA A 15 -4.88 -23.80 1.71
CA ALA A 15 -4.94 -24.70 2.85
C ALA A 15 -6.20 -24.41 3.67
N GLN A 16 -6.77 -25.45 4.28
CA GLN A 16 -8.04 -25.34 4.99
C GLN A 16 -7.98 -24.35 6.17
N GLY A 17 -6.83 -24.30 6.86
CA GLY A 17 -6.56 -23.33 7.92
C GLY A 17 -6.48 -21.87 7.45
N HIS A 18 -6.43 -21.61 6.16
CA HIS A 18 -6.35 -20.28 5.56
C HIS A 18 -7.66 -19.89 4.87
N VAL A 19 -8.24 -20.82 4.10
CA VAL A 19 -9.52 -20.62 3.41
C VAL A 19 -10.66 -20.37 4.38
N ASN A 20 -10.78 -21.17 5.45
CA ASN A 20 -11.87 -21.03 6.43
C ASN A 20 -11.92 -19.64 7.10
N PRO A 21 -10.84 -19.16 7.76
CA PRO A 21 -10.89 -17.86 8.42
C PRO A 21 -11.06 -16.70 7.44
N LEU A 22 -10.49 -16.76 6.23
CA LEU A 22 -10.71 -15.72 5.22
C LEU A 22 -12.14 -15.72 4.68
N MET A 23 -12.78 -16.89 4.58
CA MET A 23 -14.21 -16.98 4.22
C MET A 23 -15.10 -16.41 5.32
N ILE A 24 -14.78 -16.65 6.60
CA ILE A 24 -15.51 -16.04 7.72
C ILE A 24 -15.33 -14.51 7.72
N LEU A 25 -14.11 -14.02 7.45
CA LEU A 25 -13.89 -12.58 7.26
C LEU A 25 -14.71 -12.04 6.09
N SER A 26 -14.75 -12.77 4.97
CA SER A 26 -15.54 -12.43 3.78
C SER A 26 -17.03 -12.33 4.10
N GLN A 27 -17.58 -13.27 4.87
CA GLN A 27 -18.96 -13.23 5.37
C GLN A 27 -19.21 -12.00 6.23
N LYS A 28 -18.31 -11.68 7.18
CA LYS A 28 -18.42 -10.47 7.99
C LYS A 28 -18.35 -9.20 7.14
N LEU A 29 -17.47 -9.12 6.14
CA LEU A 29 -17.41 -7.98 5.21
C LEU A 29 -18.72 -7.85 4.40
N ALA A 30 -19.27 -8.98 3.95
CA ALA A 30 -20.56 -9.06 3.29
C ALA A 30 -21.71 -8.55 4.17
N GLU A 31 -21.77 -8.96 5.44
CA GLU A 31 -22.73 -8.47 6.44
C GLU A 31 -22.63 -6.95 6.64
N HIS A 32 -21.43 -6.38 6.48
CA HIS A 32 -21.19 -4.94 6.56
C HIS A 32 -21.43 -4.19 5.24
N GLY A 33 -21.97 -4.86 4.22
CA GLY A 33 -22.38 -4.27 2.96
C GLY A 33 -21.28 -4.19 1.91
N CYS A 34 -20.37 -5.17 1.87
CA CYS A 34 -19.45 -5.38 0.74
C CYS A 34 -19.99 -6.49 -0.19
N ASN A 35 -19.72 -6.38 -1.48
CA ASN A 35 -19.78 -7.51 -2.39
C ASN A 35 -18.45 -8.27 -2.29
N ILE A 36 -18.47 -9.60 -2.25
CA ILE A 36 -17.25 -10.40 -2.19
C ILE A 36 -17.13 -11.25 -3.44
N ILE A 37 -15.94 -11.30 -4.00
CA ILE A 37 -15.51 -12.31 -4.96
C ILE A 37 -14.42 -13.11 -4.29
N PHE A 38 -14.69 -14.37 -3.99
CA PHE A 38 -13.78 -15.27 -3.29
C PHE A 38 -13.08 -16.17 -4.31
N VAL A 39 -11.76 -16.04 -4.40
CA VAL A 39 -10.92 -16.72 -5.38
C VAL A 39 -10.39 -18.01 -4.79
N ASN A 40 -10.76 -19.16 -5.36
CA ASN A 40 -10.15 -20.44 -5.02
C ASN A 40 -9.11 -20.83 -6.08
N THR A 41 -8.23 -21.77 -5.74
CA THR A 41 -7.56 -22.54 -6.78
C THR A 41 -8.57 -23.52 -7.39
N GLU A 42 -8.43 -23.89 -8.67
CA GLU A 42 -9.31 -24.87 -9.33
C GLU A 42 -9.44 -26.16 -8.51
N PHE A 43 -8.32 -26.71 -8.03
CA PHE A 43 -8.31 -27.90 -7.17
C PHE A 43 -9.14 -27.74 -5.88
N ILE A 44 -9.06 -26.59 -5.21
CA ILE A 44 -9.83 -26.32 -4.00
C ILE A 44 -11.30 -26.06 -4.34
N HIS A 45 -11.57 -25.38 -5.45
CA HIS A 45 -12.92 -25.11 -5.93
C HIS A 45 -13.68 -26.41 -6.16
N ASP A 46 -13.09 -27.39 -6.85
CA ASP A 46 -13.70 -28.68 -7.13
C ASP A 46 -14.04 -29.46 -5.84
N LYS A 47 -13.16 -29.41 -4.83
CA LYS A 47 -13.42 -30.04 -3.53
C LYS A 47 -14.57 -29.37 -2.77
N VAL A 48 -14.62 -28.05 -2.77
CA VAL A 48 -15.70 -27.28 -2.12
C VAL A 48 -17.04 -27.59 -2.80
N VAL A 49 -17.09 -27.55 -4.14
CA VAL A 49 -18.30 -27.86 -4.92
C VAL A 49 -18.76 -29.30 -4.70
N SER A 50 -17.84 -30.26 -4.67
CA SER A 50 -18.16 -31.67 -4.41
C SER A 50 -18.74 -31.88 -3.01
N SER A 51 -18.17 -31.23 -1.98
CA SER A 51 -18.63 -31.28 -0.60
C SER A 51 -20.06 -30.73 -0.46
N ILE A 52 -20.35 -29.58 -1.08
CA ILE A 52 -21.69 -28.97 -1.08
C ILE A 52 -22.73 -29.89 -1.72
N ASN A 53 -22.40 -30.51 -2.87
CA ASN A 53 -23.32 -31.41 -3.56
C ASN A 53 -23.65 -32.67 -2.74
N ASN A 54 -22.67 -33.23 -2.03
CA ASN A 54 -22.87 -34.41 -1.19
C ASN A 54 -23.73 -34.11 0.05
N ASN A 55 -23.51 -32.96 0.71
CA ASN A 55 -24.32 -32.53 1.86
C ASN A 55 -25.80 -32.33 1.47
N ASN A 56 -26.06 -31.74 0.30
CA ASN A 56 -27.43 -31.56 -0.21
C ASN A 56 -28.13 -32.90 -0.51
N ASN A 57 -27.41 -33.88 -1.04
CA ASN A 57 -27.96 -35.21 -1.31
C ASN A 57 -28.29 -36.00 -0.03
N ASN A 58 -27.47 -35.86 1.02
CA ASN A 58 -27.73 -36.52 2.31
C ASN A 58 -28.92 -35.89 3.06
N ASN A 59 -29.10 -34.56 2.98
CA ASN A 59 -30.28 -33.90 3.54
C ASN A 59 -31.58 -34.32 2.85
N ASN A 60 -31.55 -34.58 1.54
CA ASN A 60 -32.72 -35.08 0.79
C ASN A 60 -33.06 -36.55 1.11
N ASN A 61 -32.07 -37.39 1.39
CA ASN A 61 -32.31 -38.79 1.73
C ASN A 61 -32.91 -39.00 3.14
N ASN A 62 -32.70 -38.06 4.08
CA ASN A 62 -33.33 -38.11 5.41
C ASN A 62 -34.79 -37.60 5.42
N ASN A 63 -35.27 -37.01 4.33
CA ASN A 63 -36.64 -36.46 4.22
C ASN A 63 -37.58 -37.27 3.30
N ASN A 64 -37.23 -38.50 2.92
CA ASN A 64 -38.13 -39.36 2.17
C ASN A 64 -39.16 -40.07 3.07
N ASN A 65 -40.14 -39.28 3.54
CA ASN A 65 -41.50 -39.73 3.84
C ASN A 65 -42.47 -38.54 3.67
N ASN A 66 -42.74 -38.15 2.41
CA ASN A 66 -44.09 -37.95 1.85
C ASN A 66 -44.09 -37.04 0.60
N ASN A 67 -44.57 -37.64 -0.50
CA ASN A 67 -45.28 -37.06 -1.65
C ASN A 67 -44.66 -35.96 -2.53
N ASN A 68 -44.32 -36.38 -3.74
CA ASN A 68 -44.59 -35.78 -5.06
C ASN A 68 -44.95 -34.28 -5.11
N ASN A 69 -44.04 -33.48 -5.70
CA ASN A 69 -44.32 -32.79 -6.96
C ASN A 69 -43.04 -32.20 -7.57
N ASN A 70 -42.79 -32.53 -8.83
CA ASN A 70 -41.83 -31.88 -9.70
C ASN A 70 -42.19 -30.39 -9.88
N ASN A 71 -41.21 -29.51 -9.67
CA ASN A 71 -40.96 -28.39 -10.57
C ASN A 71 -39.57 -27.81 -10.32
N ASN A 72 -38.69 -28.02 -11.30
CA ASN A 72 -37.42 -27.31 -11.47
C ASN A 72 -37.70 -25.81 -11.57
N ASN A 73 -37.18 -25.04 -10.62
CA ASN A 73 -36.82 -23.63 -10.77
C ASN A 73 -35.86 -23.26 -9.64
N ASN A 74 -34.56 -23.49 -9.86
CA ASN A 74 -33.49 -22.95 -9.02
C ASN A 74 -33.39 -21.43 -9.25
N ASN A 75 -34.30 -20.69 -8.64
CA ASN A 75 -34.14 -19.28 -8.34
C ASN A 75 -33.90 -19.16 -6.83
N ASN A 76 -32.65 -19.39 -6.39
CA ASN A 76 -32.22 -19.00 -5.04
C ASN A 76 -32.01 -17.48 -5.01
N ASN A 77 -33.12 -16.75 -4.97
CA ASN A 77 -33.18 -15.37 -4.50
C ASN A 77 -33.20 -15.39 -2.98
N GLY A 78 -32.02 -15.38 -2.35
CA GLY A 78 -31.87 -15.34 -0.90
C GLY A 78 -30.41 -15.21 -0.47
N SER A 79 -29.88 -13.99 -0.48
CA SER A 79 -28.74 -13.55 0.35
C SER A 79 -27.43 -14.38 0.34
N SER A 80 -26.70 -14.41 -0.78
CA SER A 80 -25.23 -14.52 -0.69
C SER A 80 -24.54 -13.45 -1.52
N SER A 81 -24.03 -12.42 -0.84
CA SER A 81 -23.19 -11.36 -1.42
C SER A 81 -21.77 -11.85 -1.73
N ILE A 82 -21.54 -13.16 -1.80
CA ILE A 82 -20.24 -13.80 -2.05
C ILE A 82 -20.33 -14.66 -3.31
N LYS A 83 -19.55 -14.28 -4.34
CA LYS A 83 -19.36 -15.03 -5.57
C LYS A 83 -18.07 -15.85 -5.48
N LEU A 84 -18.13 -17.14 -5.75
CA LEU A 84 -16.93 -18.00 -5.86
C LEU A 84 -16.39 -17.99 -7.29
N VAL A 85 -15.08 -17.88 -7.44
CA VAL A 85 -14.35 -18.01 -8.72
C VAL A 85 -13.13 -18.91 -8.53
N ALA A 86 -12.57 -19.42 -9.63
CA ALA A 86 -11.41 -20.30 -9.60
C ALA A 86 -10.32 -19.80 -10.56
N ILE A 87 -9.06 -19.99 -10.17
CA ILE A 87 -7.87 -19.79 -11.00
C ILE A 87 -6.91 -20.98 -10.83
N PRO A 88 -6.04 -21.29 -11.81
CA PRO A 88 -5.11 -22.40 -11.68
C PRO A 88 -4.02 -22.09 -10.63
N ASP A 89 -3.59 -23.11 -9.88
CA ASP A 89 -2.46 -23.04 -8.95
C ASP A 89 -1.09 -23.27 -9.63
N GLY A 90 -1.11 -23.65 -10.92
CA GLY A 90 0.08 -23.89 -11.75
C GLY A 90 0.65 -25.30 -11.63
N LEU A 91 0.02 -26.19 -10.86
CA LEU A 91 0.39 -27.60 -10.75
C LEU A 91 -0.49 -28.46 -11.65
N GLU A 92 0.07 -29.51 -12.22
CA GLU A 92 -0.68 -30.50 -13.01
C GLU A 92 -1.57 -31.36 -12.08
N PRO A 93 -2.63 -32.02 -12.59
CA PRO A 93 -3.55 -32.82 -11.77
C PRO A 93 -2.86 -33.92 -10.93
N GLU A 94 -1.77 -34.49 -11.43
CA GLU A 94 -0.96 -35.55 -10.79
C GLU A 94 0.03 -35.04 -9.73
N ASP A 95 0.31 -33.73 -9.68
CA ASP A 95 1.29 -33.17 -8.75
C ASP A 95 0.83 -33.23 -7.29
N ASP A 96 1.78 -33.51 -6.39
CA ASP A 96 1.53 -33.60 -4.95
C ASP A 96 1.38 -32.21 -4.30
N ARG A 97 0.13 -31.77 -4.21
CA ARG A 97 -0.26 -30.51 -3.51
C ARG A 97 -0.05 -30.54 -1.99
N SER A 98 0.44 -31.65 -1.41
CA SER A 98 0.86 -31.68 0.00
C SER A 98 2.31 -31.22 0.20
N ASP A 99 3.11 -31.12 -0.87
CA ASP A 99 4.38 -30.40 -0.87
C ASP A 99 4.11 -28.88 -0.88
N LEU A 100 4.12 -28.29 0.31
CA LEU A 100 3.87 -26.87 0.51
C LEU A 100 4.92 -26.00 -0.21
N GLY A 101 6.16 -26.47 -0.34
CA GLY A 101 7.24 -25.71 -0.97
C GLY A 101 7.00 -25.55 -2.47
N GLU A 102 6.73 -26.66 -3.16
CA GLU A 102 6.43 -26.66 -4.61
C GLU A 102 5.12 -25.92 -4.93
N LEU A 103 4.08 -26.11 -4.12
CA LEU A 103 2.82 -25.37 -4.27
C LEU A 103 3.04 -23.85 -4.15
N CYS A 104 3.81 -23.38 -3.17
CA CYS A 104 4.10 -21.95 -3.01
C CYS A 104 4.86 -21.38 -4.21
N ILE A 105 5.86 -22.10 -4.72
CA ILE A 105 6.66 -21.68 -5.88
C ILE A 105 5.81 -21.63 -7.15
N SER A 106 4.97 -22.64 -7.36
CA SER A 106 4.10 -22.71 -8.54
C SER A 106 3.06 -21.57 -8.55
N MET A 107 2.44 -21.31 -7.39
CA MET A 107 1.48 -20.22 -7.24
C MET A 107 2.13 -18.85 -7.48
N LEU A 108 3.36 -18.60 -7.03
CA LEU A 108 4.06 -17.34 -7.29
C LEU A 108 4.26 -17.06 -8.79
N ARG A 109 4.50 -18.11 -9.58
CA ARG A 109 4.71 -17.97 -11.03
C ARG A 109 3.39 -17.77 -11.77
N THR A 110 2.34 -18.45 -11.32
CA THR A 110 1.09 -18.56 -12.08
C THR A 110 0.05 -17.51 -11.66
N MET A 111 -0.15 -17.34 -10.36
CA MET A 111 -1.25 -16.57 -9.79
C MET A 111 -1.28 -15.08 -10.22
N PRO A 112 -0.16 -14.33 -10.29
CA PRO A 112 -0.21 -12.91 -10.65
C PRO A 112 -0.88 -12.65 -12.00
N SER A 113 -0.42 -13.36 -13.05
CA SER A 113 -0.97 -13.20 -14.40
C SER A 113 -2.43 -13.65 -14.51
N MET A 114 -2.81 -14.72 -13.78
CA MET A 114 -4.18 -15.21 -13.77
C MET A 114 -5.11 -14.27 -13.00
N LEU A 115 -4.61 -13.64 -11.94
CA LEU A 115 -5.35 -12.66 -11.16
C LEU A 115 -5.60 -11.38 -11.98
N GLU A 116 -4.60 -10.89 -12.70
CA GLU A 116 -4.76 -9.76 -13.64
C GLU A 116 -5.84 -10.04 -14.67
N LYS A 117 -5.78 -11.22 -15.31
CA LYS A 117 -6.78 -11.67 -16.27
C LYS A 117 -8.19 -11.76 -15.66
N LEU A 118 -8.32 -12.35 -14.47
CA LEU A 118 -9.60 -12.43 -13.76
C LEU A 118 -10.17 -11.04 -13.45
N ILE A 119 -9.33 -10.11 -12.98
CA ILE A 119 -9.76 -8.73 -12.69
C ILE A 119 -10.20 -8.02 -13.98
N GLU A 120 -9.49 -8.25 -15.09
CA GLU A 120 -9.85 -7.72 -16.40
C GLU A 120 -11.19 -8.31 -16.90
N ASP A 121 -11.38 -9.62 -16.81
CA ASP A 121 -12.59 -10.32 -17.22
C ASP A 121 -13.82 -9.86 -16.40
N LEU A 122 -13.69 -9.75 -15.07
CA LEU A 122 -14.74 -9.22 -14.19
C LEU A 122 -15.11 -7.78 -14.56
N ARG A 123 -14.12 -6.99 -14.99
CA ARG A 123 -14.33 -5.60 -15.37
C ARG A 123 -14.98 -5.44 -16.74
N LEU A 124 -14.53 -6.20 -17.74
CA LEU A 124 -15.01 -6.09 -19.12
C LEU A 124 -16.36 -6.78 -19.31
N ASN A 125 -16.50 -8.00 -18.80
CA ASN A 125 -17.66 -8.86 -19.08
C ASN A 125 -18.78 -8.62 -18.07
N GLU A 126 -18.45 -8.40 -16.80
CA GLU A 126 -19.44 -8.29 -15.72
C GLU A 126 -19.61 -6.85 -15.19
N ARG A 127 -18.81 -5.89 -15.69
CA ARG A 127 -18.81 -4.48 -15.25
C ARG A 127 -18.58 -4.31 -13.75
N VAL A 128 -17.83 -5.23 -13.14
CA VAL A 128 -17.47 -5.18 -11.71
C VAL A 128 -16.17 -4.40 -11.52
N THR A 129 -16.14 -3.47 -10.56
CA THR A 129 -14.91 -2.77 -10.17
C THR A 129 -14.46 -3.25 -8.80
N ILE A 130 -13.27 -3.84 -8.74
CA ILE A 130 -12.65 -4.26 -7.48
C ILE A 130 -12.21 -3.02 -6.70
N SER A 131 -12.71 -2.89 -5.47
CA SER A 131 -12.39 -1.80 -4.55
C SER A 131 -11.16 -2.10 -3.70
N CYS A 132 -10.92 -3.39 -3.40
CA CYS A 132 -9.77 -3.85 -2.64
C CYS A 132 -9.54 -5.34 -2.89
N VAL A 133 -8.28 -5.76 -2.87
CA VAL A 133 -7.88 -7.17 -2.77
C VAL A 133 -7.55 -7.45 -1.30
N VAL A 134 -8.23 -8.42 -0.68
CA VAL A 134 -7.85 -8.95 0.64
C VAL A 134 -7.20 -10.29 0.40
N TYR A 135 -5.94 -10.44 0.79
CA TYR A 135 -5.16 -11.64 0.48
C TYR A 135 -4.56 -12.24 1.75
N ASP A 136 -4.32 -13.55 1.72
CA ASP A 136 -3.60 -14.24 2.77
C ASP A 136 -2.16 -13.75 2.86
N GLY A 137 -1.67 -13.42 4.06
CA GLY A 137 -0.35 -12.82 4.25
C GLY A 137 0.83 -13.70 3.81
N ILE A 138 0.58 -14.97 3.48
CA ILE A 138 1.54 -15.88 2.87
C ILE A 138 1.69 -15.63 1.36
N MET A 139 0.71 -15.04 0.67
CA MET A 139 0.67 -15.00 -0.81
C MET A 139 1.49 -13.88 -1.46
N GLY A 140 1.96 -12.89 -0.72
CA GLY A 140 2.86 -11.85 -1.25
C GLY A 140 2.24 -10.90 -2.30
N ILE A 141 0.91 -10.77 -2.36
CA ILE A 141 0.17 -9.95 -3.33
C ILE A 141 -0.05 -8.52 -2.79
N ASN A 142 -0.11 -7.50 -3.64
CA ASN A 142 -0.46 -6.14 -3.20
C ASN A 142 -1.96 -6.05 -2.85
N GLY A 143 -2.27 -5.62 -1.63
CA GLY A 143 -3.65 -5.47 -1.14
C GLY A 143 -3.72 -5.27 0.36
N ALA A 144 -4.88 -5.50 0.96
CA ALA A 144 -5.03 -5.62 2.41
C ALA A 144 -4.65 -7.03 2.87
N LEU A 145 -3.67 -7.13 3.76
CA LEU A 145 -3.16 -8.40 4.26
C LEU A 145 -4.08 -8.97 5.34
N PHE A 146 -4.41 -10.25 5.22
CA PHE A 146 -5.05 -11.03 6.27
C PHE A 146 -4.13 -12.17 6.73
N TRP A 147 -3.77 -12.15 8.01
CA TRP A 147 -2.94 -13.16 8.67
C TRP A 147 -3.81 -14.11 9.50
N PRO A 148 -4.04 -15.35 9.05
CA PRO A 148 -4.90 -16.28 9.78
C PRO A 148 -4.23 -16.98 10.96
N ALA A 149 -2.92 -16.82 11.13
CA ALA A 149 -2.14 -17.43 12.23
C ALA A 149 -1.95 -16.44 13.41
N SER A 150 -1.18 -16.86 14.42
CA SER A 150 -0.93 -16.05 15.61
C SER A 150 -0.13 -14.78 15.29
N ALA A 151 -0.38 -13.70 16.02
CA ALA A 151 0.39 -12.46 15.90
C ALA A 151 1.86 -12.66 16.30
N ALA A 152 2.14 -13.58 17.23
CA ALA A 152 3.51 -13.93 17.58
C ALA A 152 4.29 -14.54 16.39
N LEU A 153 3.64 -15.37 15.58
CA LEU A 153 4.24 -15.90 14.36
C LEU A 153 4.55 -14.80 13.35
N PHE A 154 3.63 -13.84 13.20
CA PHE A 154 3.85 -12.65 12.36
C PHE A 154 5.04 -11.83 12.87
N ALA A 155 5.13 -11.60 14.18
CA ALA A 155 6.23 -10.87 14.79
C ALA A 155 7.58 -11.57 14.55
N LEU A 156 7.64 -12.90 14.63
CA LEU A 156 8.85 -13.67 14.33
C LEU A 156 9.28 -13.50 12.86
N GLN A 157 8.34 -13.61 11.92
CA GLN A 157 8.62 -13.42 10.49
C GLN A 157 9.04 -11.98 10.16
N TYR A 158 8.36 -11.00 10.76
CA TYR A 158 8.65 -9.59 10.56
C TYR A 158 10.08 -9.24 11.01
N ASN A 159 10.53 -9.82 12.12
CA ASN A 159 11.85 -9.56 12.71
C ASN A 159 12.98 -10.42 12.13
N ILE A 160 12.79 -11.14 11.02
CA ILE A 160 13.87 -11.92 10.38
C ILE A 160 15.16 -11.10 10.15
N PRO A 161 15.15 -9.83 9.67
CA PRO A 161 16.38 -9.05 9.53
C PRO A 161 17.15 -8.94 10.85
N LYS A 162 16.44 -8.62 11.93
CA LYS A 162 16.99 -8.55 13.28
C LYS A 162 17.54 -9.90 13.75
N LEU A 163 16.85 -11.00 13.46
CA LEU A 163 17.34 -12.34 13.78
C LEU A 163 18.65 -12.68 13.07
N ILE A 164 18.85 -12.18 11.84
CA ILE A 164 20.11 -12.33 11.10
C ILE A 164 21.19 -11.42 11.72
N ASP A 165 20.86 -10.16 11.99
CA ASP A 165 21.80 -9.17 12.54
C ASP A 165 22.30 -9.56 13.94
N ASP A 166 21.41 -10.09 14.79
CA ASP A 166 21.73 -10.63 16.12
C ASP A 166 22.41 -12.02 16.04
N GLY A 167 22.60 -12.53 14.82
CA GLY A 167 23.19 -13.82 14.50
C GLY A 167 22.38 -15.01 15.02
N ILE A 168 21.10 -14.85 15.34
CA ILE A 168 20.21 -15.95 15.80
C ILE A 168 20.08 -16.99 14.69
N ILE A 169 19.91 -16.53 13.47
CA ILE A 169 19.87 -17.35 12.24
C ILE A 169 20.90 -16.85 11.23
N ASP A 170 21.29 -17.73 10.31
CA ASP A 170 22.13 -17.38 9.16
C ASP A 170 21.32 -16.79 7.99
N SER A 171 22.01 -16.42 6.90
CA SER A 171 21.38 -15.88 5.69
C SER A 171 20.52 -16.90 4.92
N GLN A 172 20.58 -18.18 5.28
CA GLN A 172 19.76 -19.25 4.73
C GLN A 172 18.57 -19.61 5.64
N GLY A 173 18.45 -18.96 6.79
CA GLY A 173 17.34 -19.10 7.73
C GLY A 173 17.53 -20.18 8.79
N PHE A 174 18.71 -20.79 8.86
CA PHE A 174 19.02 -21.83 9.85
C PHE A 174 19.57 -21.23 11.14
N PRO A 175 19.26 -21.79 12.32
CA PRO A 175 19.85 -21.35 13.57
C PRO A 175 21.37 -21.51 13.58
N THR A 176 22.08 -20.47 13.99
CA THR A 176 23.56 -20.53 14.10
C THR A 176 24.03 -21.36 15.30
N ALA A 177 23.19 -21.43 16.35
CA ALA A 177 23.43 -22.21 17.55
C ALA A 177 22.09 -22.58 18.22
N LYS A 178 22.11 -23.64 19.04
CA LYS A 178 21.03 -23.91 20.00
C LYS A 178 21.16 -22.91 21.14
N ARG A 179 20.25 -21.95 21.20
CA ARG A 179 20.21 -20.91 22.24
C ARG A 179 18.81 -20.34 22.37
N SER A 180 18.57 -19.68 23.48
CA SER A 180 17.37 -18.89 23.71
C SER A 180 17.55 -17.46 23.19
N PHE A 181 16.46 -16.84 22.72
CA PHE A 181 16.43 -15.49 22.17
C PHE A 181 15.08 -14.82 22.44
N GLN A 182 15.06 -13.50 22.40
CA GLN A 182 13.87 -12.71 22.67
C GLN A 182 13.70 -11.63 21.60
N LEU A 183 12.51 -11.53 21.01
CA LEU A 183 12.22 -10.54 19.96
C LEU A 183 12.07 -9.12 20.53
N SER A 184 11.42 -9.02 21.69
CA SER A 184 11.24 -7.77 22.44
C SER A 184 11.10 -8.10 23.92
N PRO A 185 11.38 -7.16 24.84
CA PRO A 185 11.24 -7.40 26.28
C PRO A 185 9.84 -7.86 26.72
N SER A 186 8.81 -7.57 25.92
CA SER A 186 7.42 -7.93 26.20
C SER A 186 7.01 -9.30 25.66
N ILE A 187 7.72 -9.84 24.66
CA ILE A 187 7.49 -11.19 24.13
C ILE A 187 8.34 -12.17 24.93
N ARG A 188 7.83 -13.37 25.23
CA ARG A 188 8.61 -14.38 25.95
C ARG A 188 9.92 -14.75 25.24
N GLU A 189 10.87 -15.23 26.02
CA GLU A 189 12.07 -15.87 25.49
C GLU A 189 11.71 -17.20 24.80
N MET A 190 12.41 -17.51 23.72
CA MET A 190 12.17 -18.65 22.84
C MET A 190 13.48 -19.36 22.51
N ASP A 191 13.44 -20.67 22.39
CA ASP A 191 14.58 -21.43 21.85
C ASP A 191 14.60 -21.38 20.32
N THR A 192 15.79 -21.42 19.73
CA THR A 192 15.95 -21.47 18.26
C THR A 192 15.27 -22.65 17.59
N GLY A 193 14.92 -23.71 18.33
CA GLY A 193 14.10 -24.84 17.83
C GLY A 193 12.62 -24.52 17.61
N LEU A 194 12.14 -23.37 18.08
CA LEU A 194 10.76 -22.90 17.86
C LEU A 194 10.61 -22.09 16.57
N ILE A 195 11.69 -21.91 15.81
CA ILE A 195 11.65 -21.24 14.52
C ILE A 195 10.92 -22.15 13.52
N TRP A 196 9.69 -21.81 13.18
CA TRP A 196 8.78 -22.75 12.52
C TRP A 196 9.25 -23.18 11.12
N TRP A 197 9.95 -22.32 10.36
CA TRP A 197 10.44 -22.66 9.01
C TRP A 197 11.62 -23.64 9.04
N THR A 198 12.17 -23.95 10.21
CA THR A 198 13.23 -24.96 10.39
C THR A 198 12.67 -26.31 10.85
N ASN A 199 11.35 -26.43 11.03
CA ASN A 199 10.70 -27.63 11.56
C ASN A 199 10.15 -28.56 10.47
N PHE A 200 10.64 -28.43 9.23
CA PHE A 200 10.35 -29.37 8.14
C PHE A 200 11.33 -30.55 8.15
N PRO A 201 10.94 -31.74 7.64
CA PRO A 201 11.77 -32.94 7.72
C PRO A 201 13.10 -32.85 6.97
N ASP A 202 13.14 -32.11 5.86
CA ASP A 202 14.30 -32.01 4.98
C ASP A 202 14.79 -30.56 4.84
N SER A 203 16.10 -30.38 4.67
CA SER A 203 16.75 -29.07 4.62
C SER A 203 16.45 -28.28 3.34
N GLU A 204 16.04 -28.95 2.26
CA GLU A 204 15.67 -28.31 1.00
C GLU A 204 14.36 -27.53 1.16
N THR A 205 13.34 -28.17 1.72
CA THR A 205 12.04 -27.56 2.05
C THR A 205 12.19 -26.40 3.03
N GLN A 206 13.04 -26.54 4.06
CA GLN A 206 13.32 -25.45 5.00
C GLN A 206 13.86 -24.21 4.29
N ARG A 207 14.87 -24.39 3.41
CA ARG A 207 15.49 -23.28 2.68
C ARG A 207 14.53 -22.66 1.67
N LYS A 208 13.79 -23.47 0.89
CA LYS A 208 12.76 -22.98 -0.04
C LYS A 208 11.70 -22.17 0.69
N THR A 209 11.24 -22.65 1.85
CA THR A 209 10.29 -21.94 2.71
C THR A 209 10.88 -20.62 3.21
N PHE A 210 12.12 -20.60 3.69
CA PHE A 210 12.74 -19.36 4.15
C PHE A 210 12.94 -18.32 3.03
N GLN A 211 13.37 -18.76 1.84
CA GLN A 211 13.47 -17.91 0.65
C GLN A 211 12.12 -17.33 0.25
N TYR A 212 11.06 -18.12 0.38
CA TYR A 212 9.70 -17.67 0.15
C TYR A 212 9.26 -16.61 1.19
N LEU A 213 9.55 -16.80 2.48
CA LEU A 213 9.26 -15.80 3.51
C LEU A 213 10.02 -14.48 3.29
N LEU A 214 11.22 -14.54 2.72
CA LEU A 214 11.99 -13.35 2.32
C LEU A 214 11.32 -12.61 1.15
N SER A 215 10.78 -13.32 0.16
CA SER A 215 10.20 -12.71 -1.04
C SER A 215 8.92 -11.93 -0.72
N ILE A 216 8.07 -12.47 0.16
CA ILE A 216 6.77 -11.85 0.49
C ILE A 216 6.87 -10.72 1.52
N ARG A 217 8.02 -10.58 2.21
CA ARG A 217 8.20 -9.61 3.30
C ARG A 217 8.06 -8.17 2.84
N LYS A 218 8.57 -7.84 1.65
CA LYS A 218 8.46 -6.48 1.09
C LYS A 218 7.01 -6.03 0.99
N THR A 219 6.13 -6.93 0.54
CA THR A 219 4.70 -6.69 0.44
C THR A 219 4.04 -6.48 1.82
N GLN A 220 4.50 -7.22 2.84
CA GLN A 220 4.02 -7.06 4.22
C GLN A 220 4.40 -5.70 4.83
N TYR A 221 5.54 -5.12 4.45
CA TYR A 221 5.95 -3.78 4.91
C TYR A 221 5.19 -2.64 4.21
N SER A 222 4.83 -2.83 2.94
CA SER A 222 4.26 -1.79 2.09
C SER A 222 2.74 -1.70 2.16
N THR A 223 2.04 -2.68 2.73
CA THR A 223 0.57 -2.64 2.84
C THR A 223 0.08 -1.64 3.89
N ASP A 224 -1.02 -0.97 3.58
CA ASP A 224 -1.69 -0.01 4.45
C ASP A 224 -2.59 -0.69 5.51
N TRP A 225 -3.05 -1.92 5.25
CA TRP A 225 -3.97 -2.65 6.12
C TRP A 225 -3.46 -4.07 6.36
N CYS A 226 -3.13 -4.38 7.62
CA CYS A 226 -2.79 -5.72 8.09
C CYS A 226 -3.82 -6.16 9.13
N PHE A 227 -4.42 -7.33 8.94
CA PHE A 227 -5.38 -7.91 9.88
C PHE A 227 -4.85 -9.25 10.41
N CYS A 228 -5.17 -9.60 11.65
CA CYS A 228 -4.96 -10.96 12.16
C CYS A 228 -6.19 -11.52 12.90
N ASN A 229 -6.34 -12.84 12.83
CA ASN A 229 -7.37 -13.57 13.60
C ASN A 229 -6.93 -13.78 15.06
N THR A 230 -6.82 -12.69 15.82
CA THR A 230 -6.51 -12.70 17.26
C THR A 230 -7.21 -11.56 17.98
N THR A 231 -6.96 -11.41 19.28
CA THR A 231 -7.41 -10.29 20.10
C THR A 231 -6.25 -9.70 20.89
N ASN A 232 -6.44 -8.49 21.40
CA ASN A 232 -5.45 -7.84 22.26
C ASN A 232 -5.25 -8.60 23.58
N GLU A 233 -6.32 -9.19 24.12
CA GLU A 233 -6.31 -9.98 25.34
C GLU A 233 -5.49 -11.27 25.21
N LEU A 234 -5.44 -11.84 24.00
CA LEU A 234 -4.62 -13.00 23.73
C LEU A 234 -3.18 -12.60 23.46
N GLU A 235 -2.90 -11.64 22.57
CA GLU A 235 -1.56 -11.43 22.00
C GLU A 235 -1.04 -9.98 22.06
N HIS A 236 -1.37 -9.22 23.11
CA HIS A 236 -0.92 -7.82 23.28
C HIS A 236 0.58 -7.62 23.01
N ALA A 237 1.44 -8.46 23.57
CA ALA A 237 2.89 -8.34 23.41
C ALA A 237 3.32 -8.45 21.95
N ALA A 238 2.79 -9.43 21.21
CA ALA A 238 3.11 -9.61 19.80
C ALA A 238 2.53 -8.49 18.93
N LEU A 239 1.30 -8.05 19.19
CA LEU A 239 0.66 -6.92 18.51
C LEU A 239 1.43 -5.61 18.74
N SER A 240 2.02 -5.42 19.93
CA SER A 240 2.82 -4.23 20.23
C SER A 240 4.11 -4.12 19.41
N CYS A 241 4.66 -5.25 18.95
CA CYS A 241 5.83 -5.27 18.07
C CYS A 241 5.51 -4.79 16.65
N PHE A 242 4.23 -4.77 16.26
CA PHE A 242 3.80 -4.25 14.98
C PHE A 242 2.42 -3.59 15.08
N PRO A 243 2.35 -2.31 15.48
CA PRO A 243 1.10 -1.59 15.73
C PRO A 243 0.15 -1.50 14.52
N LYS A 244 0.64 -1.76 13.30
CA LYS A 244 -0.16 -1.80 12.07
C LYS A 244 -0.98 -3.10 11.92
N LEU A 245 -0.65 -4.18 12.63
CA LEU A 245 -1.42 -5.42 12.59
C LEU A 245 -2.63 -5.31 13.51
N LEU A 246 -3.79 -5.17 12.90
CA LEU A 246 -5.05 -4.95 13.58
C LEU A 246 -5.71 -6.31 13.94
N PRO A 247 -5.94 -6.60 15.23
CA PRO A 247 -6.69 -7.77 15.63
C PRO A 247 -8.16 -7.63 15.21
N ILE A 248 -8.69 -8.64 14.54
CA ILE A 248 -10.10 -8.71 14.10
C ILE A 248 -10.79 -10.01 14.53
N GLY A 249 -10.14 -10.79 15.40
CA GLY A 249 -10.67 -12.05 15.92
C GLY A 249 -11.54 -11.88 17.17
N PRO A 250 -12.15 -12.96 17.67
CA PRO A 250 -12.14 -14.29 17.08
C PRO A 250 -13.09 -14.37 15.87
N LEU A 251 -12.59 -14.86 14.73
CA LEU A 251 -13.39 -15.11 13.53
C LEU A 251 -14.05 -16.50 13.64
N LEU A 252 -15.30 -16.54 14.11
CA LEU A 252 -16.08 -17.76 14.31
C LEU A 252 -17.19 -17.90 13.25
N LYS A 253 -17.53 -19.15 12.89
CA LYS A 253 -18.69 -19.45 12.04
C LYS A 253 -19.99 -19.06 12.77
N SER A 254 -20.94 -18.45 12.06
CA SER A 254 -22.28 -18.13 12.58
C SER A 254 -23.10 -19.41 12.74
N ASN A 255 -23.78 -19.56 13.90
CA ASN A 255 -24.66 -20.71 14.17
C ASN A 255 -25.95 -20.69 13.33
N ASN A 256 -26.31 -19.58 12.68
CA ASN A 256 -27.59 -19.38 12.00
C ASN A 256 -27.59 -19.73 10.50
N ASN A 257 -26.44 -20.05 9.90
CA ASN A 257 -26.34 -20.42 8.49
C ASN A 257 -26.17 -21.94 8.36
N GLU A 258 -27.30 -22.66 8.31
CA GLU A 258 -27.32 -24.12 8.19
C GLU A 258 -26.76 -24.64 6.85
N ASP A 259 -26.65 -23.78 5.81
CA ASP A 259 -26.42 -24.21 4.42
C ASP A 259 -25.02 -23.91 3.83
N SER A 260 -24.13 -23.20 4.53
CA SER A 260 -22.82 -22.81 3.94
C SER A 260 -21.63 -23.57 4.54
N THR A 261 -21.46 -24.85 4.20
CA THR A 261 -20.25 -25.59 4.59
C THR A 261 -19.07 -25.17 3.72
N THR A 262 -18.09 -24.48 4.31
CA THR A 262 -16.80 -24.12 3.67
C THR A 262 -15.75 -25.23 3.82
N SER A 263 -16.14 -26.35 4.44
CA SER A 263 -15.26 -27.48 4.66
C SER A 263 -14.95 -28.18 3.34
N PHE A 264 -13.67 -28.45 3.10
CA PHE A 264 -13.23 -29.31 1.99
C PHE A 264 -13.68 -30.76 2.14
N LEU A 265 -14.17 -31.13 3.33
CA LEU A 265 -14.55 -32.48 3.71
C LEU A 265 -15.99 -32.50 4.21
N GLU A 266 -16.69 -33.57 3.90
CA GLU A 266 -18.04 -33.86 4.36
C GLU A 266 -18.09 -33.97 5.89
N GLU A 267 -18.98 -33.21 6.53
CA GLU A 267 -19.12 -33.15 7.99
C GLU A 267 -20.07 -34.25 8.48
N ASP A 268 -19.62 -35.14 9.38
CA ASP A 268 -20.47 -36.19 9.93
C ASP A 268 -21.34 -35.64 11.08
N LEU A 269 -22.57 -35.24 10.76
CA LEU A 269 -23.52 -34.70 11.75
C LEU A 269 -24.00 -35.74 12.77
N SER A 270 -23.79 -37.05 12.55
CA SER A 270 -24.18 -38.09 13.52
C SER A 270 -23.42 -37.96 14.84
N CYS A 271 -22.25 -37.29 14.83
CA CYS A 271 -21.52 -36.98 16.07
C CYS A 271 -22.32 -36.06 17.00
N MET A 272 -23.16 -35.16 16.48
CA MET A 272 -23.95 -34.25 17.31
C MET A 272 -25.00 -35.01 18.11
N SER A 273 -25.77 -35.88 17.44
CA SER A 273 -26.74 -36.76 18.12
C SER A 273 -26.08 -37.72 19.11
N TRP A 274 -24.83 -38.12 18.86
CA TRP A 274 -24.06 -38.91 19.81
C TRP A 274 -23.66 -38.07 21.05
N LEU A 275 -23.25 -36.82 20.86
CA LEU A 275 -22.91 -35.90 21.95
C LEU A 275 -24.11 -35.58 22.85
N ASP A 276 -25.32 -35.46 22.29
CA ASP A 276 -26.57 -35.22 23.04
C ASP A 276 -26.85 -36.30 24.11
N ASN A 277 -26.31 -37.52 23.92
CA ASN A 277 -26.49 -38.64 24.84
C ASN A 277 -25.45 -38.68 25.99
N HIS A 278 -24.61 -37.65 26.11
CA HIS A 278 -23.55 -37.59 27.13
C HIS A 278 -23.77 -36.44 28.10
N SER A 279 -23.39 -36.64 29.36
CA SER A 279 -23.46 -35.61 30.40
C SER A 279 -22.56 -34.41 30.09
N THR A 280 -22.89 -33.25 30.67
CA THR A 280 -22.07 -32.02 30.58
C THR A 280 -20.62 -32.27 31.00
N ALA A 281 -19.67 -31.68 30.26
CA ALA A 281 -18.23 -31.77 30.52
C ALA A 281 -17.72 -33.20 30.79
N SER A 282 -18.16 -34.17 29.97
CA SER A 282 -17.76 -35.58 30.12
C SER A 282 -17.00 -36.18 28.93
N VAL A 283 -17.09 -35.55 27.74
CA VAL A 283 -16.52 -36.07 26.49
C VAL A 283 -15.18 -35.43 26.17
N LEU A 284 -14.18 -36.24 25.82
CA LEU A 284 -12.91 -35.75 25.26
C LEU A 284 -13.06 -35.54 23.75
N TYR A 285 -12.91 -34.31 23.27
CA TYR A 285 -12.86 -34.07 21.82
C TYR A 285 -11.41 -34.18 21.33
N VAL A 286 -11.16 -34.99 20.30
CA VAL A 286 -9.81 -35.30 19.83
C VAL A 286 -9.70 -35.03 18.33
N ALA A 287 -8.94 -34.00 17.92
CA ALA A 287 -8.75 -33.66 16.52
C ALA A 287 -7.38 -33.04 16.19
N PHE A 288 -6.78 -33.50 15.09
CA PHE A 288 -5.41 -33.14 14.69
C PHE A 288 -5.34 -32.43 13.32
N GLY A 289 -6.44 -31.81 12.88
CA GLY A 289 -6.49 -31.03 11.64
C GLY A 289 -6.50 -31.87 10.35
N SER A 290 -6.36 -31.19 9.21
CA SER A 290 -6.56 -31.76 7.86
C SER A 290 -5.28 -32.28 7.20
N THR A 291 -4.11 -32.20 7.85
CA THR A 291 -2.82 -32.60 7.25
C THR A 291 -2.11 -33.67 8.08
N THR A 292 -2.27 -33.69 9.40
CA THR A 292 -1.63 -34.67 10.30
C THR A 292 -1.98 -36.11 9.90
N ARG A 293 -0.97 -36.98 9.98
CA ARG A 293 -1.06 -38.43 9.80
C ARG A 293 -0.37 -39.13 10.97
N PHE A 294 -1.03 -40.13 11.53
CA PHE A 294 -0.51 -41.00 12.56
C PHE A 294 0.17 -42.21 11.92
N ASN A 295 1.28 -42.65 12.51
CA ASN A 295 1.74 -44.02 12.30
C ASN A 295 0.95 -44.97 13.23
N GLU A 296 1.02 -46.27 12.94
CA GLU A 296 0.26 -47.28 13.68
C GLU A 296 0.58 -47.28 15.18
N LYS A 297 1.86 -47.13 15.56
CA LYS A 297 2.27 -47.08 16.97
C LYS A 297 1.67 -45.88 17.71
N GLN A 298 1.76 -44.68 17.12
CA GLN A 298 1.18 -43.46 17.70
C GLN A 298 -0.33 -43.57 17.85
N PHE A 299 -1.02 -44.13 16.85
CA PHE A 299 -2.46 -44.35 16.92
C PHE A 299 -2.83 -45.33 18.04
N VAL A 300 -2.10 -46.44 18.18
CA VAL A 300 -2.35 -47.43 19.24
C VAL A 300 -2.14 -46.82 20.63
N GLU A 301 -1.06 -46.05 20.84
CA GLU A 301 -0.84 -45.36 22.11
C GLU A 301 -1.94 -44.33 22.42
N LEU A 302 -2.40 -43.58 21.41
CA LEU A 302 -3.55 -42.67 21.56
C LEU A 302 -4.83 -43.41 21.94
N ALA A 303 -5.17 -44.48 21.21
CA ALA A 303 -6.37 -45.28 21.45
C ALA A 303 -6.38 -45.89 22.85
N LEU A 304 -5.27 -46.54 23.24
CA LEU A 304 -5.11 -47.13 24.58
C LEU A 304 -5.17 -46.06 25.66
N GLY A 305 -4.53 -44.91 25.45
CA GLY A 305 -4.52 -43.81 26.41
C GLY A 305 -5.92 -43.28 26.67
N LEU A 306 -6.69 -43.04 25.60
CA LEU A 306 -8.08 -42.59 25.67
C LEU A 306 -8.98 -43.63 26.35
N ASP A 307 -8.87 -44.92 25.99
CA ASP A 307 -9.65 -46.00 26.62
C ASP A 307 -9.35 -46.12 28.12
N LEU A 308 -8.09 -45.95 28.54
CA LEU A 308 -7.68 -46.00 29.94
C LEU A 308 -8.25 -44.87 30.81
N THR A 309 -8.70 -43.76 30.20
CA THR A 309 -9.36 -42.68 30.94
C THR A 309 -10.77 -43.06 31.42
N ASN A 310 -11.38 -44.11 30.83
CA ASN A 310 -12.79 -44.46 31.00
C ASN A 310 -13.76 -43.29 30.71
N LYS A 311 -13.36 -42.31 29.90
CA LYS A 311 -14.20 -41.22 29.43
C LYS A 311 -14.69 -41.49 28.01
N PRO A 312 -15.93 -41.08 27.66
CA PRO A 312 -16.35 -41.04 26.28
C PRO A 312 -15.48 -40.06 25.49
N PHE A 313 -15.14 -40.38 24.25
CA PHE A 313 -14.35 -39.49 23.40
C PHE A 313 -14.90 -39.43 21.97
N LEU A 314 -14.75 -38.30 21.32
CA LEU A 314 -15.05 -38.10 19.90
C LEU A 314 -13.72 -37.93 19.17
N LEU A 315 -13.33 -38.95 18.40
CA LEU A 315 -12.06 -38.98 17.67
C LEU A 315 -12.28 -38.67 16.19
N VAL A 316 -11.63 -37.61 15.72
CA VAL A 316 -11.56 -37.27 14.29
C VAL A 316 -10.34 -37.95 13.68
N MET A 317 -10.57 -38.97 12.84
CA MET A 317 -9.52 -39.75 12.22
C MET A 317 -9.80 -39.98 10.73
N ARG A 318 -8.83 -39.63 9.88
CA ARG A 318 -8.93 -39.77 8.42
C ARG A 318 -8.33 -41.07 7.90
N GLN A 319 -7.40 -41.66 8.65
CA GLN A 319 -6.75 -42.91 8.30
C GLN A 319 -7.58 -44.08 8.82
N ASP A 320 -7.79 -45.07 7.97
CA ASP A 320 -8.50 -46.29 8.37
C ASP A 320 -7.52 -47.21 9.12
N PHE A 321 -7.66 -47.28 10.45
CA PHE A 321 -6.98 -48.25 11.29
C PHE A 321 -7.97 -49.35 11.70
N LYS A 322 -7.55 -50.62 11.64
CA LYS A 322 -8.37 -51.74 12.11
C LYS A 322 -8.28 -51.84 13.63
N TYR A 323 -9.02 -50.98 14.32
CA TYR A 323 -9.08 -50.96 15.78
C TYR A 323 -10.50 -50.68 16.25
N GLU A 324 -11.03 -51.54 17.11
CA GLU A 324 -12.38 -51.41 17.64
C GLU A 324 -12.35 -50.51 18.89
N LEU A 325 -12.83 -49.27 18.74
CA LEU A 325 -12.89 -48.30 19.84
C LEU A 325 -14.26 -48.33 20.52
N LYS A 326 -14.29 -48.11 21.83
CA LYS A 326 -15.52 -48.01 22.63
C LYS A 326 -16.31 -46.71 22.43
N SER A 327 -15.76 -45.79 21.65
CA SER A 327 -16.16 -44.40 21.51
C SER A 327 -16.44 -44.05 20.04
N LYS A 328 -16.95 -42.84 19.76
CA LYS A 328 -17.32 -42.44 18.40
C LYS A 328 -16.09 -41.98 17.62
N MET A 329 -15.81 -42.65 16.51
CA MET A 329 -14.85 -42.21 15.51
C MET A 329 -15.59 -41.68 14.27
N VAL A 330 -15.12 -40.55 13.74
CA VAL A 330 -15.65 -39.94 12.50
C VAL A 330 -14.51 -39.39 11.65
N ARG A 331 -14.74 -39.23 10.35
CA ARG A 331 -13.71 -38.69 9.45
C ARG A 331 -13.54 -37.17 9.56
N TRP A 332 -14.63 -36.46 9.84
CA TRP A 332 -14.64 -35.01 9.99
C TRP A 332 -15.89 -34.55 10.76
N VAL A 333 -15.82 -33.39 11.41
CA VAL A 333 -16.89 -32.85 12.27
C VAL A 333 -17.18 -31.37 12.00
N PRO A 334 -18.40 -30.89 12.32
CA PRO A 334 -18.68 -29.47 12.46
C PRO A 334 -18.01 -28.90 13.73
N GLN A 335 -16.69 -28.70 13.69
CA GLN A 335 -15.85 -28.45 14.87
C GLN A 335 -16.38 -27.34 15.79
N GLN A 336 -16.83 -26.20 15.26
CA GLN A 336 -17.39 -25.12 16.07
C GLN A 336 -18.62 -25.58 16.87
N LYS A 337 -19.50 -26.39 16.26
CA LYS A 337 -20.69 -26.95 16.94
C LYS A 337 -20.25 -27.92 18.03
N VAL A 338 -19.29 -28.79 17.75
CA VAL A 338 -18.71 -29.73 18.72
C VAL A 338 -18.13 -28.98 19.91
N LEU A 339 -17.25 -27.99 19.68
CA LEU A 339 -16.60 -27.22 20.76
C LEU A 339 -17.60 -26.40 21.58
N SER A 340 -18.70 -25.97 20.99
CA SER A 340 -19.78 -25.28 21.72
C SER A 340 -20.71 -26.23 22.51
N HIS A 341 -20.62 -27.53 22.26
CA HIS A 341 -21.53 -28.51 22.85
C HIS A 341 -21.25 -28.70 24.35
N PRO A 342 -22.26 -28.66 25.23
CA PRO A 342 -22.07 -28.77 26.68
C PRO A 342 -21.37 -30.04 27.15
N ALA A 343 -21.46 -31.14 26.39
CA ALA A 343 -20.82 -32.41 26.74
C ALA A 343 -19.28 -32.37 26.67
N ILE A 344 -18.68 -31.43 25.94
CA ILE A 344 -17.22 -31.38 25.78
C ILE A 344 -16.54 -30.98 27.09
N ALA A 345 -15.61 -31.82 27.54
CA ALA A 345 -14.83 -31.63 28.75
C ALA A 345 -13.49 -30.92 28.46
N CYS A 346 -12.80 -31.36 27.41
CA CYS A 346 -11.55 -30.77 26.95
C CYS A 346 -11.32 -31.09 25.47
N PHE A 347 -10.36 -30.38 24.88
CA PHE A 347 -9.94 -30.55 23.50
C PHE A 347 -8.50 -31.02 23.41
N VAL A 348 -8.31 -32.26 22.95
CA VAL A 348 -7.00 -32.81 22.58
C VAL A 348 -6.68 -32.34 21.16
N SER A 349 -5.66 -31.48 21.05
CA SER A 349 -5.42 -30.68 19.85
C SER A 349 -3.95 -30.62 19.48
N HIS A 350 -3.71 -30.57 18.16
CA HIS A 350 -2.42 -30.21 17.57
C HIS A 350 -2.05 -28.73 17.72
N CYS A 351 -2.87 -27.90 18.36
CA CYS A 351 -2.58 -26.49 18.62
C CYS A 351 -2.51 -25.59 17.37
N GLY A 352 -3.25 -25.91 16.31
CA GLY A 352 -3.44 -25.00 15.18
C GLY A 352 -4.19 -23.72 15.60
N TRP A 353 -3.72 -22.55 15.19
CA TRP A 353 -4.20 -21.27 15.75
C TRP A 353 -5.72 -21.07 15.66
N ASN A 354 -6.35 -21.39 14.51
CA ASN A 354 -7.80 -21.24 14.38
C ASN A 354 -8.59 -22.15 15.32
N SER A 355 -8.18 -23.42 15.49
CA SER A 355 -8.87 -24.33 16.42
C SER A 355 -8.63 -23.93 17.88
N THR A 356 -7.46 -23.34 18.17
CA THR A 356 -7.18 -22.70 19.46
C THR A 356 -8.17 -21.56 19.73
N ILE A 357 -8.36 -20.65 18.78
CA ILE A 357 -9.31 -19.53 18.90
C ILE A 357 -10.75 -20.03 19.09
N GLU A 358 -11.19 -21.05 18.35
CA GLU A 358 -12.53 -21.64 18.47
C GLU A 358 -12.77 -22.24 19.87
N ALA A 359 -11.81 -23.00 20.39
CA ALA A 359 -11.95 -23.64 21.71
C ALA A 359 -11.85 -22.64 22.87
N LEU A 360 -10.95 -21.64 22.79
CA LEU A 360 -10.89 -20.54 23.77
C LEU A 360 -12.20 -19.75 23.79
N SER A 361 -12.79 -19.49 22.61
CA SER A 361 -14.08 -18.79 22.50
C SER A 361 -15.26 -19.58 23.08
N ASN A 362 -15.09 -20.89 23.33
CA ASN A 362 -16.07 -21.73 23.99
C ASN A 362 -15.72 -22.05 25.45
N GLY A 363 -14.52 -21.65 25.91
CA GLY A 363 -14.02 -21.93 27.26
C GLY A 363 -13.59 -23.37 27.48
N VAL A 364 -13.17 -24.05 26.41
CA VAL A 364 -12.76 -25.47 26.45
C VAL A 364 -11.26 -25.57 26.76
N PRO A 365 -10.86 -26.27 27.86
CA PRO A 365 -9.46 -26.53 28.17
C PRO A 365 -8.75 -27.41 27.14
N PHE A 366 -7.42 -27.27 27.04
CA PHE A 366 -6.62 -27.98 26.04
C PHE A 366 -5.74 -29.08 26.62
N LEU A 367 -5.61 -30.15 25.86
CA LEU A 367 -4.48 -31.07 25.94
C LEU A 367 -3.66 -30.96 24.64
N CYS A 368 -2.48 -30.39 24.75
CA CYS A 368 -1.66 -29.94 23.62
C CYS A 368 -0.70 -31.04 23.14
N TRP A 369 -0.83 -31.41 21.87
CA TRP A 369 0.02 -32.39 21.18
C TRP A 369 0.44 -31.89 19.78
N PRO A 370 1.43 -30.98 19.70
CA PRO A 370 1.89 -30.41 18.45
C PRO A 370 2.64 -31.42 17.58
N TYR A 371 2.59 -31.24 16.26
CA TYR A 371 3.30 -32.07 15.28
C TYR A 371 4.30 -31.29 14.41
N PHE A 372 3.93 -30.11 13.90
CA PHE A 372 4.76 -29.35 12.94
C PHE A 372 4.48 -27.83 12.99
N LEU A 373 5.37 -27.04 12.39
CA LEU A 373 5.23 -25.57 12.23
C LEU A 373 5.08 -24.80 13.56
N ASP A 374 4.11 -23.89 13.59
CA ASP A 374 3.77 -22.96 14.67
C ASP A 374 3.11 -23.66 15.87
N GLN A 375 2.69 -24.91 15.72
CA GLN A 375 1.98 -25.67 16.74
C GLN A 375 2.79 -25.81 18.04
N PHE A 376 4.11 -25.99 17.95
CA PHE A 376 4.99 -26.07 19.12
C PHE A 376 5.00 -24.75 19.89
N TYR A 377 5.00 -23.63 19.16
CA TYR A 377 4.92 -22.31 19.74
C TYR A 377 3.54 -22.06 20.38
N ASN A 378 2.46 -22.41 19.67
CA ASN A 378 1.10 -22.29 20.18
C ASN A 378 0.87 -23.14 21.43
N LYS A 379 1.47 -24.34 21.54
CA LYS A 379 1.46 -25.16 22.77
C LYS A 379 1.98 -24.36 23.96
N LEU A 380 3.11 -23.67 23.81
CA LEU A 380 3.69 -22.86 24.88
C LEU A 380 2.76 -21.71 25.27
N TYR A 381 2.13 -21.08 24.28
CA TYR A 381 1.15 -20.02 24.51
C TYR A 381 -0.06 -20.52 25.33
N ILE A 382 -0.60 -21.67 24.96
CA ILE A 382 -1.76 -22.28 25.62
C ILE A 382 -1.42 -22.71 27.06
N CYS A 383 -0.28 -23.36 27.25
CA CYS A 383 0.09 -23.96 28.54
C CYS A 383 0.69 -22.95 29.51
N ASP A 384 1.63 -22.11 29.06
CA ASP A 384 2.44 -21.29 29.97
C ASP A 384 1.85 -19.89 30.12
N ASP A 385 1.46 -19.27 29.01
CA ASP A 385 1.09 -17.85 28.95
C ASP A 385 -0.41 -17.67 29.25
N LEU A 386 -1.26 -18.41 28.56
CA LEU A 386 -2.71 -18.38 28.74
C LEU A 386 -3.16 -19.22 29.94
N LYS A 387 -2.43 -20.29 30.27
CA LYS A 387 -2.70 -21.24 31.36
C LYS A 387 -4.07 -21.91 31.25
N VAL A 388 -4.40 -22.35 30.04
CA VAL A 388 -5.69 -22.97 29.67
C VAL A 388 -5.56 -24.41 29.21
N GLY A 389 -4.39 -25.00 29.36
CA GLY A 389 -4.16 -26.39 28.98
C GLY A 389 -2.87 -26.98 29.52
N LEU A 390 -2.69 -28.27 29.22
CA LEU A 390 -1.49 -29.03 29.56
C LEU A 390 -0.83 -29.57 28.29
N GLY A 391 0.49 -29.66 28.31
CA GLY A 391 1.27 -30.29 27.25
C GLY A 391 1.41 -31.79 27.48
N LEU A 392 1.24 -32.59 26.42
CA LEU A 392 1.74 -33.96 26.40
C LEU A 392 3.24 -33.97 26.12
N GLU A 393 3.96 -34.89 26.77
CA GLU A 393 5.40 -35.09 26.65
C GLU A 393 5.69 -36.48 26.07
N GLY A 394 6.48 -36.50 24.99
CA GLY A 394 6.91 -37.75 24.35
C GLY A 394 8.24 -38.25 24.89
N ASP A 395 8.57 -39.49 24.57
CA ASP A 395 9.91 -40.04 24.77
C ASP A 395 10.95 -39.39 23.83
N GLU A 396 12.18 -39.90 23.85
CA GLU A 396 13.29 -39.43 23.00
C GLU A 396 12.99 -39.51 21.48
N ASN A 397 12.02 -40.35 21.08
CA ASN A 397 11.57 -40.50 19.70
C ASN A 397 10.28 -39.70 19.42
N GLY A 398 9.80 -38.92 20.39
CA GLY A 398 8.56 -38.15 20.30
C GLY A 398 7.29 -39.00 20.40
N LEU A 399 7.37 -40.27 20.82
CA LEU A 399 6.21 -41.11 21.05
C LEU A 399 5.60 -40.79 22.40
N ILE A 400 4.31 -40.42 22.40
CA ILE A 400 3.56 -40.15 23.63
C ILE A 400 2.90 -41.43 24.08
N SER A 401 3.21 -41.88 25.30
CA SER A 401 2.67 -43.12 25.84
C SER A 401 1.19 -42.97 26.24
N HIS A 402 0.43 -44.06 26.16
CA HIS A 402 -0.94 -44.15 26.68
C HIS A 402 -1.03 -43.77 28.17
N GLY A 403 0.02 -44.05 28.95
CA GLY A 403 0.11 -43.67 30.36
C GLY A 403 0.16 -42.15 30.54
N GLU A 404 0.98 -41.46 29.74
CA GLU A 404 1.07 -39.99 29.75
C GLU A 404 -0.26 -39.34 29.38
N ILE A 405 -0.92 -39.84 28.33
CA ILE A 405 -2.24 -39.36 27.89
C ILE A 405 -3.26 -39.46 29.03
N LYS A 406 -3.33 -40.63 29.68
CA LYS A 406 -4.24 -40.86 30.79
C LYS A 406 -3.99 -39.87 31.94
N VAL A 407 -2.74 -39.77 32.39
CA VAL A 407 -2.35 -38.92 33.52
C VAL A 407 -2.67 -37.45 33.24
N LYS A 408 -2.33 -36.96 32.05
CA LYS A 408 -2.58 -35.55 31.69
C LYS A 408 -4.06 -35.25 31.50
N VAL A 409 -4.86 -36.20 30.99
CA VAL A 409 -6.32 -36.04 30.96
C VAL A 409 -6.90 -35.94 32.37
N GLU A 410 -6.51 -36.84 33.27
CA GLU A 410 -6.97 -36.81 34.67
C GLU A 410 -6.55 -35.51 35.37
N GLN A 411 -5.31 -35.07 35.15
CA GLN A 411 -4.80 -33.80 35.68
C GLN A 411 -5.58 -32.60 35.14
N LEU A 412 -5.78 -32.52 33.82
CA LEU A 412 -6.48 -31.41 33.17
C LEU A 412 -7.92 -31.29 33.66
N LEU A 413 -8.64 -32.41 33.76
CA LEU A 413 -10.03 -32.42 34.19
C LEU A 413 -10.20 -32.12 35.69
N GLY A 414 -9.14 -32.33 36.49
CA GLY A 414 -9.11 -32.01 37.92
C GLY A 414 -8.60 -30.61 38.26
N ASP A 415 -8.05 -29.85 37.30
CA ASP A 415 -7.47 -28.53 37.53
C ASP A 415 -8.50 -27.41 37.39
N GLU A 416 -9.05 -26.97 38.52
CA GLU A 416 -10.02 -25.87 38.57
C GLU A 416 -9.41 -24.52 38.15
N ASN A 417 -8.09 -24.31 38.26
CA ASN A 417 -7.47 -23.06 37.82
C ASN A 417 -7.51 -22.97 36.29
N ILE A 418 -7.14 -24.05 35.60
CA ILE A 418 -7.22 -24.12 34.13
C ILE A 418 -8.65 -23.90 33.66
N LYS A 419 -9.62 -24.56 34.29
CA LYS A 419 -11.04 -24.43 33.95
C LYS A 419 -11.56 -23.01 34.16
N SER A 420 -11.28 -22.41 35.31
CA SER A 420 -11.67 -21.02 35.62
C SER A 420 -11.04 -20.04 34.62
N ARG A 421 -9.76 -20.26 34.27
CA ARG A 421 -9.04 -19.40 33.32
C ARG A 421 -9.61 -19.52 31.90
N SER A 422 -9.95 -20.72 31.45
CA SER A 422 -10.62 -20.93 30.16
C SER A 422 -11.97 -20.20 30.07
N LEU A 423 -12.76 -20.22 31.14
CA LEU A 423 -14.01 -19.47 31.22
C LEU A 423 -13.80 -17.95 31.26
N GLU A 424 -12.77 -17.47 31.96
CA GLU A 424 -12.43 -16.04 31.97
C GLU A 424 -12.09 -15.53 30.56
N LEU A 425 -11.25 -16.28 29.82
CA LEU A 425 -10.89 -15.92 28.45
C LEU A 425 -12.08 -15.98 27.50
N LYS A 426 -12.98 -16.95 27.66
CA LYS A 426 -14.23 -17.02 26.90
C LYS A 426 -15.02 -15.71 26.97
N GLU A 427 -15.25 -15.18 28.16
CA GLU A 427 -16.02 -13.94 28.35
C GLU A 427 -15.29 -12.72 27.76
N LYS A 428 -13.96 -12.65 27.91
CA LYS A 428 -13.14 -11.59 27.27
C LYS A 428 -13.22 -11.62 25.75
N LEU A 429 -13.09 -12.80 25.16
CA LEU A 429 -13.15 -12.99 23.70
C LEU A 429 -14.53 -12.66 23.13
N LYS A 430 -15.60 -12.97 23.88
CA LYS A 430 -16.96 -12.62 23.49
C LYS A 430 -17.15 -11.10 23.37
N SER A 431 -16.70 -10.33 24.36
CA SER A 431 -16.85 -8.86 24.39
C SER A 431 -16.17 -8.13 23.21
N ASN A 432 -15.11 -8.70 22.62
CA ASN A 432 -14.40 -8.12 21.49
C ASN A 432 -15.20 -8.09 20.18
N ASN A 433 -16.13 -9.04 20.02
CA ASN A 433 -16.97 -9.17 18.82
C ASN A 433 -18.33 -8.46 18.96
N GLU A 434 -18.68 -8.03 20.17
CA GLU A 434 -19.91 -7.28 20.46
C GLU A 434 -19.81 -5.82 19.95
N GLU A 435 -20.94 -5.11 19.98
CA GLU A 435 -21.00 -3.72 19.57
C GLU A 435 -20.12 -2.84 20.48
N GLY A 436 -19.17 -2.11 19.89
CA GLY A 436 -18.16 -1.35 20.64
C GLY A 436 -16.88 -2.13 20.98
N GLY A 437 -16.82 -3.44 20.70
CA GLY A 437 -15.61 -4.25 20.87
C GLY A 437 -14.49 -3.91 19.89
N ALA A 438 -13.23 -4.11 20.29
CA ALA A 438 -12.06 -3.67 19.53
C ALA A 438 -11.96 -4.32 18.13
N SER A 439 -12.22 -5.63 18.04
CA SER A 439 -12.18 -6.36 16.77
C SER A 439 -13.26 -5.90 15.79
N ARG A 440 -14.48 -5.66 16.29
CA ARG A 440 -15.57 -5.12 15.47
C ARG A 440 -15.27 -3.70 15.00
N GLU A 441 -14.68 -2.87 15.85
CA GLU A 441 -14.30 -1.50 15.49
C GLU A 441 -13.17 -1.46 14.44
N ASN A 442 -12.16 -2.34 14.55
CA ASN A 442 -11.12 -2.48 13.54
C ASN A 442 -11.69 -2.86 12.17
N LEU A 443 -12.63 -3.82 12.13
CA LEU A 443 -13.32 -4.20 10.90
C LEU A 443 -14.19 -3.05 10.35
N ARG A 444 -14.91 -2.33 11.23
CA ARG A 444 -15.75 -1.18 10.84
C ARG A 444 -14.93 -0.06 10.21
N LYS A 445 -13.74 0.23 10.75
CA LYS A 445 -12.81 1.22 10.18
C LYS A 445 -12.40 0.83 8.76
N PHE A 446 -12.05 -0.43 8.55
CA PHE A 446 -11.70 -0.94 7.23
C PHE A 446 -12.88 -0.84 6.23
N VAL A 447 -14.07 -1.30 6.61
CA VAL A 447 -15.26 -1.22 5.74
C VAL A 447 -15.62 0.23 5.43
N THR A 448 -15.48 1.14 6.39
CA THR A 448 -15.71 2.58 6.17
C THR A 448 -14.71 3.13 5.15
N CYS A 449 -13.44 2.70 5.20
CA CYS A 449 -12.44 3.03 4.18
C CYS A 449 -12.85 2.47 2.81
N LEU A 450 -13.29 1.21 2.72
CA LEU A 450 -13.73 0.61 1.46
C LEU A 450 -14.94 1.32 0.86
N LYS A 451 -15.95 1.65 1.69
CA LYS A 451 -17.12 2.42 1.26
C LYS A 451 -16.70 3.79 0.76
N LYS A 452 -15.82 4.48 1.47
CA LYS A 452 -15.19 5.72 0.99
C LYS A 452 -14.50 5.48 -0.36
N LEU A 453 -13.64 4.48 -0.53
CA LEU A 453 -12.96 4.23 -1.80
C LEU A 453 -13.93 3.93 -2.97
N ALA A 454 -15.02 3.22 -2.69
CA ALA A 454 -16.07 2.90 -3.66
C ALA A 454 -16.99 4.10 -3.98
N GLU A 455 -17.25 4.96 -3.00
CA GLU A 455 -18.02 6.21 -3.11
C GLU A 455 -17.19 7.36 -3.72
N ASN A 456 -15.87 7.34 -3.57
CA ASN A 456 -15.01 8.51 -3.78
C ASN A 456 -14.17 8.47 -5.08
N GLY A 457 -14.39 7.51 -5.97
CA GLY A 457 -13.66 7.44 -7.23
C GLY A 457 -14.08 8.51 -8.24
N CYS A 458 -13.30 9.59 -8.36
CA CYS A 458 -13.47 10.57 -9.44
C CYS A 458 -12.89 10.01 -10.75
N ASN A 459 -13.67 10.05 -11.83
CA ASN A 459 -13.13 9.85 -13.18
C ASN A 459 -12.53 11.18 -13.65
N ILE A 460 -11.27 11.16 -14.07
CA ILE A 460 -10.53 12.35 -14.49
C ILE A 460 -10.40 12.31 -16.01
N VAL A 461 -10.79 13.39 -16.67
CA VAL A 461 -10.43 13.62 -18.07
C VAL A 461 -9.28 14.62 -18.08
N PHE A 462 -8.08 14.15 -18.43
CA PHE A 462 -6.88 14.97 -18.47
C PHE A 462 -6.69 15.51 -19.88
N VAL A 463 -6.78 16.83 -20.03
CA VAL A 463 -6.77 17.50 -21.33
C VAL A 463 -5.43 18.18 -21.56
N ASN A 464 -4.75 17.80 -22.64
CA ASN A 464 -3.50 18.42 -23.10
C ASN A 464 -3.68 19.01 -24.50
N THR A 465 -2.76 19.87 -24.93
CA THR A 465 -2.67 20.18 -26.36
C THR A 465 -2.23 18.95 -27.15
N GLU A 466 -2.60 18.82 -28.42
CA GLU A 466 -2.18 17.70 -29.28
C GLU A 466 -0.67 17.48 -29.29
N PHE A 467 0.11 18.57 -29.28
CA PHE A 467 1.57 18.48 -29.23
C PHE A 467 2.08 17.85 -27.93
N ILE A 468 1.58 18.32 -26.78
CA ILE A 468 1.97 17.78 -25.47
C ILE A 468 1.44 16.35 -25.31
N HIS A 469 0.22 16.09 -25.75
CA HIS A 469 -0.40 14.76 -25.72
C HIS A 469 0.46 13.74 -26.49
N LYS A 470 0.95 14.09 -27.68
CA LYS A 470 1.86 13.24 -28.45
C LYS A 470 3.18 12.98 -27.69
N LYS A 471 3.77 13.98 -27.05
CA LYS A 471 4.99 13.82 -26.23
C LYS A 471 4.75 12.86 -25.06
N VAL A 472 3.67 13.07 -24.30
CA VAL A 472 3.28 12.19 -23.18
C VAL A 472 3.08 10.76 -23.67
N LEU A 473 2.34 10.55 -24.76
CA LEU A 473 2.15 9.22 -25.33
C LEU A 473 3.47 8.60 -25.81
N SER A 474 4.35 9.37 -26.43
CA SER A 474 5.65 8.86 -26.90
C SER A 474 6.56 8.43 -25.75
N SER A 475 6.55 9.13 -24.62
CA SER A 475 7.33 8.72 -23.43
C SER A 475 6.78 7.44 -22.77
N LEU A 476 5.53 7.05 -23.05
CA LEU A 476 4.97 5.79 -22.57
C LEU A 476 5.49 4.57 -23.35
N GLY A 477 6.21 4.77 -24.47
CA GLY A 477 6.74 3.72 -25.34
C GLY A 477 5.69 3.14 -26.29
N ASN A 478 6.13 2.56 -27.42
CA ASN A 478 5.24 1.92 -28.41
C ASN A 478 4.59 0.65 -27.83
N GLN A 479 3.56 0.81 -27.00
CA GLN A 479 2.53 -0.20 -26.85
C GLN A 479 1.34 0.21 -27.71
N GLU A 480 1.14 -0.51 -28.81
CA GLU A 480 -0.15 -0.59 -29.50
C GLU A 480 -1.16 -1.27 -28.55
N GLY A 481 -1.65 -0.47 -27.61
CA GLY A 481 -2.43 -0.91 -26.46
C GLY A 481 -2.49 0.25 -25.49
N GLY A 482 -3.27 1.27 -25.85
CA GLY A 482 -3.34 2.55 -25.13
C GLY A 482 -3.51 2.37 -23.62
N VAL A 483 -3.00 3.38 -22.87
CA VAL A 483 -3.16 3.61 -21.43
C VAL A 483 -3.97 2.52 -20.75
N ASN A 484 -3.30 1.68 -19.96
CA ASN A 484 -3.88 0.59 -19.18
C ASN A 484 -5.34 0.90 -18.85
N ARG A 485 -6.27 0.17 -19.48
CA ARG A 485 -7.70 0.54 -19.48
C ARG A 485 -8.24 0.66 -18.07
N GLN A 486 -7.55 0.18 -17.03
CA GLN A 486 -7.83 0.31 -15.59
C GLN A 486 -7.63 1.72 -14.99
N SER A 487 -6.97 2.65 -15.69
CA SER A 487 -6.80 4.01 -15.20
C SER A 487 -8.14 4.77 -15.16
N ARG A 488 -8.47 5.38 -14.00
CA ARG A 488 -9.58 6.35 -13.86
C ARG A 488 -9.28 7.68 -14.56
N ILE A 489 -8.14 7.81 -15.24
CA ILE A 489 -7.70 8.99 -15.99
C ILE A 489 -7.79 8.70 -17.49
N LYS A 490 -8.69 9.41 -18.18
CA LYS A 490 -8.78 9.43 -19.65
C LYS A 490 -7.95 10.60 -20.18
N LEU A 491 -6.91 10.32 -20.97
CA LEU A 491 -6.18 11.38 -21.68
C LEU A 491 -6.97 11.82 -22.91
N VAL A 492 -7.13 13.13 -23.10
CA VAL A 492 -7.72 13.73 -24.31
C VAL A 492 -6.83 14.86 -24.80
N SER A 493 -6.85 15.12 -26.11
CA SER A 493 -6.10 16.21 -26.73
C SER A 493 -7.03 17.28 -27.33
N ILE A 494 -6.59 18.53 -27.28
CA ILE A 494 -7.19 19.66 -27.99
C ILE A 494 -6.13 20.35 -28.89
N PRO A 495 -6.51 20.94 -30.03
CA PRO A 495 -5.56 21.70 -30.83
C PRO A 495 -5.06 22.95 -30.06
N ASP A 496 -3.79 23.30 -30.25
CA ASP A 496 -3.18 24.53 -29.70
C ASP A 496 -3.46 25.79 -30.55
N GLY A 497 -4.15 25.62 -31.68
CA GLY A 497 -4.50 26.68 -32.63
C GLY A 497 -3.36 27.09 -33.58
N LEU A 498 -2.18 26.45 -33.48
CA LEU A 498 -1.04 26.72 -34.35
C LEU A 498 -0.99 25.74 -35.53
N GLY A 499 -0.42 26.21 -36.65
CA GLY A 499 -0.15 25.36 -37.81
C GLY A 499 0.89 24.25 -37.50
N PRO A 500 1.00 23.23 -38.36
CA PRO A 500 1.93 22.12 -38.15
C PRO A 500 3.40 22.58 -38.02
N ASP A 501 3.82 23.55 -38.82
CA ASP A 501 5.21 24.03 -38.89
C ASP A 501 5.58 25.10 -37.85
N ALA A 502 4.65 25.45 -36.94
CA ALA A 502 4.91 26.47 -35.93
C ALA A 502 5.89 25.98 -34.85
N ASP A 503 6.79 26.86 -34.42
CA ASP A 503 7.72 26.57 -33.32
C ASP A 503 7.00 26.64 -31.96
N ARG A 504 6.74 25.46 -31.40
CA ARG A 504 6.06 25.30 -30.11
C ARG A 504 6.97 25.52 -28.91
N ASN A 505 8.25 25.84 -29.12
CA ASN A 505 9.14 26.36 -28.08
C ASN A 505 8.99 27.89 -27.91
N ASN A 506 8.34 28.59 -28.86
CA ASN A 506 7.96 29.98 -28.68
C ASN A 506 6.72 30.09 -27.78
N LEU A 507 6.97 30.14 -26.47
CA LEU A 507 5.94 30.14 -25.44
C LEU A 507 4.94 31.31 -25.57
N SER A 508 5.35 32.47 -26.09
CA SER A 508 4.43 33.60 -26.31
C SER A 508 3.44 33.29 -27.43
N GLN A 509 3.92 32.78 -28.57
CA GLN A 509 3.05 32.44 -29.69
C GLN A 509 2.06 31.32 -29.32
N VAL A 510 2.53 30.31 -28.58
CA VAL A 510 1.70 29.21 -28.07
C VAL A 510 0.64 29.75 -27.10
N SER A 511 1.04 30.56 -26.12
CA SER A 511 0.13 31.14 -25.13
C SER A 511 -0.96 31.99 -25.79
N ASP A 512 -0.57 32.90 -26.70
CA ASP A 512 -1.51 33.76 -27.43
C ASP A 512 -2.52 32.96 -28.27
N SER A 513 -2.05 31.94 -28.97
CA SER A 513 -2.91 31.08 -29.79
C SER A 513 -3.90 30.30 -28.92
N ILE A 514 -3.42 29.68 -27.84
CA ILE A 514 -4.26 28.91 -26.92
C ILE A 514 -5.33 29.82 -26.32
N MET A 515 -4.97 30.99 -25.80
CA MET A 515 -5.95 31.89 -25.18
C MET A 515 -7.05 32.35 -26.16
N LYS A 516 -6.69 32.60 -27.43
CA LYS A 516 -7.66 33.02 -28.46
C LYS A 516 -8.62 31.89 -28.87
N ASN A 517 -8.13 30.66 -28.94
CA ASN A 517 -8.87 29.55 -29.53
C ASN A 517 -9.52 28.60 -28.50
N MET A 518 -8.92 28.47 -27.31
CA MET A 518 -9.34 27.52 -26.27
C MET A 518 -10.83 27.63 -25.87
N PRO A 519 -11.45 28.81 -25.72
CA PRO A 519 -12.87 28.93 -25.37
C PRO A 519 -13.79 28.06 -26.23
N ALA A 520 -13.73 28.19 -27.55
CA ALA A 520 -14.59 27.46 -28.48
C ALA A 520 -14.23 25.96 -28.53
N ILE A 521 -12.94 25.65 -28.42
CA ILE A 521 -12.45 24.27 -28.46
C ILE A 521 -12.88 23.50 -27.20
N LEU A 522 -12.79 24.12 -26.03
CA LEU A 522 -13.16 23.50 -24.76
C LEU A 522 -14.67 23.28 -24.66
N GLU A 523 -15.50 24.24 -25.11
CA GLU A 523 -16.95 24.06 -25.18
C GLU A 523 -17.32 22.85 -26.06
N LYS A 524 -16.72 22.76 -27.24
CA LYS A 524 -16.93 21.63 -28.15
C LYS A 524 -16.45 20.31 -27.55
N LEU A 525 -15.31 20.30 -26.84
CA LEU A 525 -14.81 19.10 -26.18
C LEU A 525 -15.79 18.60 -25.12
N ILE A 526 -16.33 19.49 -24.28
CA ILE A 526 -17.29 19.12 -23.23
C ILE A 526 -18.57 18.57 -23.84
N GLU A 527 -19.04 19.17 -24.93
CA GLU A 527 -20.19 18.66 -25.69
C GLU A 527 -19.91 17.28 -26.30
N ASP A 528 -18.74 17.08 -26.92
CA ASP A 528 -18.33 15.81 -27.51
C ASP A 528 -18.21 14.71 -26.44
N LEU A 529 -17.62 15.00 -25.28
CA LEU A 529 -17.54 14.07 -24.14
C LEU A 529 -18.94 13.63 -23.68
N ARG A 530 -19.89 14.56 -23.64
CA ARG A 530 -21.27 14.26 -23.25
C ARG A 530 -22.00 13.42 -24.31
N LEU A 531 -21.91 13.82 -25.58
CA LEU A 531 -22.70 13.21 -26.67
C LEU A 531 -22.11 11.88 -27.16
N LYS A 532 -20.78 11.77 -27.25
CA LYS A 532 -20.10 10.61 -27.83
C LYS A 532 -19.68 9.59 -26.77
N ASP A 533 -19.17 10.06 -25.63
CA ASP A 533 -18.62 9.19 -24.59
C ASP A 533 -19.58 8.97 -23.41
N GLY A 534 -20.70 9.69 -23.35
CA GLY A 534 -21.63 9.66 -22.22
C GLY A 534 -21.04 10.23 -20.92
N ILE A 535 -19.95 11.00 -21.00
CA ILE A 535 -19.25 11.57 -19.85
C ILE A 535 -19.85 12.95 -19.54
N THR A 536 -20.39 13.11 -18.33
CA THR A 536 -20.85 14.42 -17.83
C THR A 536 -19.75 15.05 -16.98
N VAL A 537 -19.22 16.19 -17.43
CA VAL A 537 -18.21 16.95 -16.68
C VAL A 537 -18.90 17.76 -15.59
N SER A 538 -18.56 17.51 -14.32
CA SER A 538 -19.11 18.22 -13.16
C SER A 538 -18.21 19.32 -12.61
N CYS A 539 -16.92 19.30 -12.96
CA CYS A 539 -15.93 20.27 -12.51
C CYS A 539 -14.77 20.40 -13.51
N ILE A 540 -14.23 21.61 -13.63
CA ILE A 540 -12.97 21.89 -14.33
C ILE A 540 -11.92 22.29 -13.30
N VAL A 541 -10.79 21.59 -13.29
CA VAL A 541 -9.57 22.02 -12.60
C VAL A 541 -8.63 22.60 -13.65
N ALA A 542 -8.38 23.89 -13.58
CA ALA A 542 -7.55 24.62 -14.53
C ALA A 542 -6.21 24.99 -13.89
N ASP A 543 -5.11 24.83 -14.62
CA ASP A 543 -3.87 25.51 -14.28
C ASP A 543 -4.11 27.03 -14.27
N SER A 544 -3.45 27.77 -13.36
CA SER A 544 -3.50 29.23 -13.30
C SER A 544 -3.19 29.93 -14.63
N ALA A 545 -2.27 29.39 -15.45
CA ALA A 545 -1.98 29.91 -16.79
C ALA A 545 -3.11 29.63 -17.80
N MET A 546 -3.99 28.68 -17.48
CA MET A 546 -5.16 28.28 -18.26
C MET A 546 -6.48 28.74 -17.61
N ALA A 547 -6.43 29.72 -16.70
CA ALA A 547 -7.58 30.20 -15.93
C ALA A 547 -8.77 30.65 -16.80
N GLY A 548 -8.54 31.00 -18.08
CA GLY A 548 -9.62 31.26 -19.04
C GLY A 548 -10.67 30.14 -19.13
N ALA A 549 -10.30 28.89 -18.83
CA ALA A 549 -11.23 27.75 -18.79
C ALA A 549 -12.33 27.93 -17.73
N LEU A 550 -12.06 28.69 -16.66
CA LEU A 550 -13.03 28.99 -15.61
C LEU A 550 -14.18 29.87 -16.10
N LYS A 551 -13.94 30.73 -17.10
CA LYS A 551 -15.01 31.51 -17.75
C LYS A 551 -15.99 30.59 -18.47
N ILE A 552 -15.47 29.55 -19.11
CA ILE A 552 -16.28 28.53 -19.79
C ILE A 552 -17.06 27.73 -18.76
N ALA A 553 -16.40 27.24 -17.70
CA ALA A 553 -17.05 26.53 -16.60
C ALA A 553 -18.22 27.34 -16.03
N SER A 554 -17.99 28.61 -15.71
CA SER A 554 -19.03 29.52 -15.21
C SER A 554 -20.17 29.74 -16.22
N LYS A 555 -19.86 29.96 -17.49
CA LYS A 555 -20.85 30.16 -18.57
C LYS A 555 -21.81 28.96 -18.71
N ILE A 556 -21.31 27.74 -18.54
CA ILE A 556 -22.10 26.50 -18.74
C ILE A 556 -22.56 25.86 -17.42
N GLY A 557 -22.35 26.53 -16.28
CA GLY A 557 -22.83 26.09 -14.96
C GLY A 557 -22.05 24.91 -14.37
N ILE A 558 -20.79 24.73 -14.73
CA ILE A 558 -19.88 23.70 -14.20
C ILE A 558 -18.98 24.33 -13.12
N LYS A 559 -18.66 23.57 -12.07
CA LYS A 559 -17.74 24.03 -11.03
C LYS A 559 -16.35 24.32 -11.60
N GLY A 560 -15.70 25.36 -11.10
CA GLY A 560 -14.34 25.73 -11.49
C GLY A 560 -13.39 25.70 -10.30
N VAL A 561 -12.15 25.27 -10.52
CA VAL A 561 -11.07 25.21 -9.53
C VAL A 561 -9.79 25.66 -10.21
N VAL A 562 -8.97 26.45 -9.53
CA VAL A 562 -7.62 26.77 -10.03
C VAL A 562 -6.57 25.96 -9.26
N PHE A 563 -5.62 25.41 -10.00
CA PHE A 563 -4.39 24.86 -9.47
C PHE A 563 -3.22 25.78 -9.83
N TYR A 564 -2.48 26.22 -8.81
CA TYR A 564 -1.29 27.05 -8.94
C TYR A 564 -0.04 26.17 -8.79
N PRO A 565 0.74 25.95 -9.86
CA PRO A 565 1.84 25.00 -9.85
C PRO A 565 3.16 25.55 -9.27
N SER A 566 3.26 26.86 -9.01
CA SER A 566 4.45 27.51 -8.45
C SER A 566 4.27 27.83 -6.95
N SER A 567 5.21 28.59 -6.36
CA SER A 567 5.23 28.92 -4.94
C SER A 567 4.06 29.83 -4.53
N ALA A 568 3.53 29.63 -3.32
CA ALA A 568 2.49 30.49 -2.75
C ALA A 568 2.97 31.95 -2.64
N ALA A 569 4.26 32.15 -2.35
CA ALA A 569 4.90 33.46 -2.32
C ALA A 569 4.87 34.14 -3.69
N MET A 570 5.02 33.40 -4.80
CA MET A 570 4.87 33.94 -6.15
C MET A 570 3.43 34.39 -6.43
N LEU A 571 2.43 33.59 -6.03
CA LEU A 571 1.03 34.00 -6.19
C LEU A 571 0.72 35.25 -5.36
N ALA A 572 1.25 35.36 -4.14
CA ALA A 572 1.09 36.55 -3.31
C ALA A 572 1.68 37.81 -3.97
N LEU A 573 2.83 37.67 -4.64
CA LEU A 573 3.43 38.75 -5.42
C LEU A 573 2.54 39.14 -6.61
N GLN A 574 1.99 38.18 -7.34
CA GLN A 574 1.05 38.43 -8.47
C GLN A 574 -0.26 39.08 -8.01
N CYS A 575 -0.83 38.65 -6.88
CA CYS A 575 -2.02 39.27 -6.27
C CYS A 575 -1.77 40.73 -5.86
N SER A 576 -0.51 41.08 -5.61
CA SER A 576 -0.12 42.42 -5.15
C SER A 576 0.14 43.40 -6.31
N ILE A 577 0.06 42.98 -7.58
CA ILE A 577 0.32 43.85 -8.75
C ILE A 577 -0.40 45.21 -8.66
N PRO A 578 -1.71 45.30 -8.35
CA PRO A 578 -2.38 46.59 -8.23
C PRO A 578 -1.74 47.51 -7.19
N LYS A 579 -1.43 46.96 -6.01
CA LYS A 579 -0.75 47.70 -4.93
C LYS A 579 0.67 48.12 -5.32
N LEU A 580 1.41 47.26 -6.04
CA LEU A 580 2.76 47.59 -6.51
C LEU A 580 2.74 48.76 -7.51
N ILE A 581 1.67 48.89 -8.31
CA ILE A 581 1.45 50.04 -9.20
C ILE A 581 1.12 51.29 -8.37
N ASP A 582 0.19 51.17 -7.41
CA ASP A 582 -0.23 52.28 -6.55
C ASP A 582 0.93 52.85 -5.70
N ASP A 583 1.78 51.96 -5.17
CA ASP A 583 2.97 52.32 -4.39
C ASP A 583 4.13 52.82 -5.27
N GLY A 584 3.95 52.83 -6.60
CA GLY A 584 4.95 53.29 -7.57
C GLY A 584 6.19 52.38 -7.65
N ILE A 585 6.09 51.12 -7.24
CA ILE A 585 7.16 50.13 -7.33
C ILE A 585 7.31 49.68 -8.79
N ILE A 586 6.20 49.43 -9.48
CA ILE A 586 6.13 49.13 -10.91
C ILE A 586 5.22 50.11 -11.65
N ASP A 587 5.39 50.25 -12.97
CA ASP A 587 4.47 50.98 -13.83
C ASP A 587 3.27 50.12 -14.28
N SER A 588 2.36 50.71 -15.07
CA SER A 588 1.19 50.02 -15.60
C SER A 588 1.50 48.89 -16.59
N ASN A 589 2.75 48.81 -17.10
CA ASN A 589 3.22 47.75 -17.97
C ASN A 589 3.94 46.64 -17.19
N GLY A 590 4.14 46.81 -15.88
CA GLY A 590 4.82 45.85 -15.02
C GLY A 590 6.33 46.05 -14.92
N LEU A 591 6.86 47.19 -15.37
CA LEU A 591 8.28 47.54 -15.29
C LEU A 591 8.61 48.26 -13.97
N PRO A 592 9.73 47.93 -13.29
CA PRO A 592 10.15 48.62 -12.08
C PRO A 592 10.51 50.09 -12.35
N ASN A 593 9.98 51.01 -11.54
CA ASN A 593 10.26 52.45 -11.70
C ASN A 593 11.67 52.86 -11.19
N THR A 594 12.24 52.11 -10.25
CA THR A 594 13.59 52.30 -9.67
C THR A 594 14.09 50.98 -9.08
N GLN A 595 15.40 50.71 -9.06
CA GLN A 595 15.96 49.61 -8.27
C GLN A 595 15.76 49.89 -6.76
N LYS A 596 14.82 49.17 -6.13
CA LYS A 596 14.47 49.33 -4.72
C LYS A 596 14.16 47.97 -4.09
N THR A 597 14.41 47.88 -2.78
CA THR A 597 13.85 46.84 -1.94
C THR A 597 12.42 47.18 -1.54
N PHE A 598 11.54 46.18 -1.47
CA PHE A 598 10.14 46.33 -1.08
C PHE A 598 9.65 45.10 -0.30
N GLN A 599 8.50 45.24 0.35
CA GLN A 599 7.81 44.16 1.08
C GLN A 599 6.31 44.21 0.76
N LEU A 600 5.67 43.05 0.62
CA LEU A 600 4.21 43.00 0.43
C LEU A 600 3.45 43.33 1.72
N SER A 601 4.01 42.86 2.84
CA SER A 601 3.50 43.07 4.20
C SER A 601 4.67 42.99 5.21
N PRO A 602 4.50 43.47 6.46
CA PRO A 602 5.56 43.40 7.48
C PRO A 602 6.03 41.98 7.81
N SER A 603 5.17 40.98 7.60
CA SER A 603 5.48 39.56 7.80
C SER A 603 6.14 38.92 6.58
N PHE A 604 6.21 39.61 5.43
CA PHE A 604 6.81 39.06 4.21
C PHE A 604 8.32 39.35 4.12
N PRO A 605 9.09 38.47 3.45
CA PRO A 605 10.48 38.73 3.10
C PRO A 605 10.70 40.08 2.41
N HIS A 606 11.85 40.71 2.65
CA HIS A 606 12.30 41.81 1.80
C HIS A 606 12.65 41.26 0.42
N MET A 607 12.13 41.90 -0.62
CA MET A 607 12.41 41.54 -2.00
C MET A 607 13.07 42.70 -2.72
N ASP A 608 13.87 42.39 -3.72
CA ASP A 608 14.38 43.39 -4.65
C ASP A 608 13.55 43.40 -5.94
N THR A 609 13.44 44.58 -6.55
CA THR A 609 12.80 44.73 -7.87
C THR A 609 13.38 43.82 -8.97
N GLY A 610 14.65 43.41 -8.86
CA GLY A 610 15.29 42.42 -9.75
C GLY A 610 14.78 40.98 -9.59
N SER A 611 14.03 40.69 -8.52
CA SER A 611 13.34 39.42 -8.29
C SER A 611 11.93 39.38 -8.93
N ILE A 612 11.45 40.48 -9.50
CA ILE A 612 10.21 40.52 -10.27
C ILE A 612 10.46 39.87 -11.63
N TRP A 613 10.08 38.60 -11.76
CA TRP A 613 10.48 37.79 -12.91
C TRP A 613 9.85 38.22 -14.23
N TRP A 614 8.62 38.74 -14.23
CA TRP A 614 7.98 39.23 -15.45
C TRP A 614 8.70 40.47 -15.98
N ALA A 615 9.15 41.37 -15.09
CA ALA A 615 9.86 42.60 -15.44
C ALA A 615 11.14 42.36 -16.24
N LYS A 616 11.88 41.28 -15.97
CA LYS A 616 13.11 40.92 -16.72
C LYS A 616 12.87 40.67 -18.22
N GLY A 617 11.62 40.49 -18.64
CA GLY A 617 11.26 40.33 -20.05
C GLY A 617 10.26 41.35 -20.59
N VAL A 618 9.69 42.25 -19.78
CA VAL A 618 8.57 43.14 -20.19
C VAL A 618 8.96 44.15 -21.27
N ASP A 619 10.23 44.53 -21.39
CA ASP A 619 10.73 45.33 -22.52
C ASP A 619 10.74 44.58 -23.87
N SER A 620 10.36 43.30 -23.87
CA SER A 620 10.19 42.47 -25.07
C SER A 620 8.71 42.16 -25.34
N VAL A 621 8.40 41.78 -26.59
CA VAL A 621 7.05 41.28 -26.96
C VAL A 621 6.62 40.13 -26.04
N PHE A 622 7.57 39.27 -25.66
CA PHE A 622 7.32 38.13 -24.79
C PHE A 622 6.86 38.54 -23.38
N GLY A 623 7.57 39.46 -22.71
CA GLY A 623 7.21 39.83 -21.34
C GLY A 623 5.93 40.66 -21.25
N ASN A 624 5.62 41.48 -22.26
CA ASN A 624 4.33 42.17 -22.34
C ASN A 624 3.15 41.19 -22.42
N VAL A 625 3.27 40.13 -23.22
CA VAL A 625 2.25 39.07 -23.30
C VAL A 625 2.09 38.38 -21.94
N ILE A 626 3.21 38.00 -21.30
CA ILE A 626 3.17 37.32 -20.00
C ILE A 626 2.56 38.20 -18.90
N PHE A 627 2.95 39.47 -18.79
CA PHE A 627 2.39 40.37 -17.78
C PHE A 627 0.88 40.57 -17.95
N ASN A 628 0.43 40.81 -19.19
CA ASN A 628 -1.00 40.92 -19.49
C ASN A 628 -1.75 39.62 -19.16
N ASN A 629 -1.15 38.46 -19.42
CA ASN A 629 -1.75 37.17 -19.09
C ASN A 629 -1.86 36.95 -17.58
N ILE A 630 -0.86 37.37 -16.80
CA ILE A 630 -0.93 37.33 -15.33
C ILE A 630 -2.08 38.22 -14.85
N VAL A 631 -2.14 39.48 -15.29
CA VAL A 631 -3.20 40.43 -14.86
C VAL A 631 -4.59 39.88 -15.23
N HIS A 632 -4.76 39.38 -16.45
CA HIS A 632 -6.02 38.80 -16.90
C HIS A 632 -6.39 37.48 -16.17
N GLY A 633 -5.38 36.63 -15.94
CA GLY A 633 -5.51 35.40 -15.19
C GLY A 633 -5.99 35.67 -13.77
N MET A 634 -5.36 36.64 -13.08
CA MET A 634 -5.71 37.03 -11.72
C MET A 634 -7.17 37.50 -11.60
N GLN A 635 -7.65 38.31 -12.54
CA GLN A 635 -9.06 38.71 -12.58
C GLN A 635 -10.01 37.51 -12.74
N THR A 636 -9.56 36.48 -13.45
CA THR A 636 -10.35 35.28 -13.72
C THR A 636 -10.41 34.33 -12.53
N LEU A 637 -9.43 34.39 -11.61
CA LEU A 637 -9.41 33.56 -10.41
C LEU A 637 -10.54 33.88 -9.43
N GLU A 638 -11.14 35.07 -9.52
CA GLU A 638 -12.31 35.45 -8.72
C GLU A 638 -13.59 34.68 -9.09
N LEU A 639 -13.59 33.95 -10.22
CA LEU A 639 -14.70 33.07 -10.60
C LEU A 639 -14.79 31.77 -9.79
N THR A 640 -13.81 31.51 -8.91
CA THR A 640 -13.79 30.33 -8.05
C THR A 640 -13.32 30.67 -6.64
N GLU A 641 -13.86 29.95 -5.67
CA GLU A 641 -13.42 29.98 -4.26
C GLU A 641 -12.32 28.95 -3.96
N TRP A 642 -12.02 28.05 -4.89
CA TRP A 642 -11.07 26.94 -4.69
C TRP A 642 -9.77 27.17 -5.43
N TRP A 643 -8.75 27.62 -4.69
CA TRP A 643 -7.40 27.83 -5.19
C TRP A 643 -6.49 26.80 -4.51
N LEU A 644 -5.92 25.89 -5.28
CA LEU A 644 -5.05 24.82 -4.77
C LEU A 644 -3.61 25.10 -5.17
N CYS A 645 -2.62 24.78 -4.33
CA CYS A 645 -1.21 24.86 -4.72
C CYS A 645 -0.38 23.66 -4.25
N ASN A 646 0.71 23.41 -4.98
CA ASN A 646 1.74 22.46 -4.58
C ASN A 646 2.72 23.09 -3.58
N SER A 647 2.22 23.40 -2.39
CA SER A 647 3.01 23.88 -1.25
C SER A 647 2.51 23.26 0.05
N THR A 648 3.13 23.59 1.18
CA THR A 648 2.70 23.13 2.51
C THR A 648 2.46 24.33 3.43
N PRO A 649 1.55 24.20 4.42
CA PRO A 649 1.37 25.19 5.47
C PRO A 649 2.64 25.60 6.21
N ASP A 650 3.57 24.66 6.39
CA ASP A 650 4.82 24.90 7.13
C ASP A 650 5.95 25.44 6.26
N LEU A 651 5.84 25.35 4.92
CA LEU A 651 6.86 25.85 3.99
C LEU A 651 6.67 27.34 3.68
N GLU A 652 5.43 27.79 3.50
CA GLU A 652 5.12 29.17 3.11
C GLU A 652 4.03 29.82 3.98
N PRO A 653 4.14 29.78 5.33
CA PRO A 653 3.07 30.25 6.22
C PRO A 653 2.73 31.73 6.03
N GLN A 654 3.72 32.58 5.73
CA GLN A 654 3.52 34.01 5.50
C GLN A 654 2.71 34.25 4.23
N ALA A 655 3.02 33.53 3.15
CA ALA A 655 2.32 33.68 1.88
C ALA A 655 0.88 33.17 1.94
N LEU A 656 0.68 32.05 2.62
CA LEU A 656 -0.66 31.48 2.85
C LEU A 656 -1.51 32.35 3.78
N SER A 657 -0.90 33.07 4.72
CA SER A 657 -1.59 34.07 5.54
C SER A 657 -2.02 35.29 4.73
N TYR A 658 -1.19 35.73 3.78
CA TYR A 658 -1.48 36.87 2.91
C TYR A 658 -2.50 36.56 1.82
N VAL A 659 -2.51 35.32 1.30
CA VAL A 659 -3.51 34.81 0.34
C VAL A 659 -4.30 33.67 1.00
N PRO A 660 -5.20 33.95 1.96
CA PRO A 660 -5.90 32.92 2.73
C PRO A 660 -6.82 32.02 1.90
N LYS A 661 -7.16 32.45 0.69
CA LYS A 661 -7.95 31.69 -0.30
C LYS A 661 -7.14 30.53 -0.92
N LEU A 662 -5.80 30.59 -0.88
CA LEU A 662 -4.91 29.56 -1.41
C LEU A 662 -4.76 28.41 -0.41
N LEU A 663 -5.22 27.23 -0.81
CA LEU A 663 -5.14 26.01 -0.02
C LEU A 663 -3.94 25.16 -0.46
N PRO A 664 -2.94 24.98 0.43
CA PRO A 664 -1.82 24.09 0.16
C PRO A 664 -2.28 22.62 0.26
N ILE A 665 -1.99 21.84 -0.77
CA ILE A 665 -2.28 20.40 -0.83
C ILE A 665 -1.01 19.54 -1.06
N GLY A 666 0.16 20.17 -0.99
CA GLY A 666 1.46 19.53 -1.21
C GLY A 666 2.13 18.98 0.06
N PRO A 667 3.33 18.40 -0.07
CA PRO A 667 4.05 18.25 -1.33
C PRO A 667 3.43 17.15 -2.21
N LEU A 668 3.17 17.47 -3.49
CA LEU A 668 2.66 16.53 -4.48
C LEU A 668 3.81 15.72 -5.06
N LEU A 669 4.24 14.69 -4.34
CA LEU A 669 5.37 13.84 -4.72
C LEU A 669 4.92 12.61 -5.51
N ARG A 670 5.74 12.17 -6.46
CA ARG A 670 5.57 10.88 -7.11
C ARG A 670 5.86 9.75 -6.11
N ARG A 671 4.94 8.79 -6.01
CA ARG A 671 5.18 7.52 -5.32
C ARG A 671 5.86 6.57 -6.30
N TYR A 672 7.03 6.06 -5.95
CA TYR A 672 7.65 4.94 -6.66
C TYR A 672 7.31 3.66 -5.89
N ASP A 673 6.65 2.72 -6.55
CA ASP A 673 6.36 1.40 -5.97
C ASP A 673 7.56 0.49 -6.30
N ASP A 674 8.46 0.30 -5.32
CA ASP A 674 9.74 -0.40 -5.52
C ASP A 674 9.59 -1.92 -5.76
N ASN A 675 8.35 -2.43 -5.80
CA ASN A 675 8.02 -3.86 -5.91
C ASN A 675 7.48 -4.29 -7.29
N GLN A 676 7.25 -3.38 -8.23
CA GLN A 676 6.87 -3.74 -9.59
C GLN A 676 8.08 -3.62 -10.50
N GLY A 677 8.58 -4.75 -11.02
CA GLY A 677 9.63 -4.79 -12.04
C GLY A 677 9.27 -4.07 -13.35
N VAL A 678 8.05 -3.52 -13.43
CA VAL A 678 7.59 -2.56 -14.41
C VAL A 678 7.06 -1.35 -13.63
N THR A 679 7.84 -0.28 -13.50
CA THR A 679 7.30 1.00 -13.03
C THR A 679 6.21 1.44 -14.01
N GLU A 680 4.95 1.55 -13.57
CA GLU A 680 3.94 2.27 -14.36
C GLU A 680 4.51 3.65 -14.72
N ARG A 681 4.70 3.89 -16.03
CA ARG A 681 5.25 5.16 -16.53
C ARG A 681 4.25 6.27 -16.19
N PHE A 682 4.74 7.32 -15.53
CA PHE A 682 3.86 8.37 -15.00
C PHE A 682 3.20 9.17 -16.13
N LEU A 683 1.87 9.35 -16.03
CA LEU A 683 1.07 10.17 -16.92
C LEU A 683 1.40 11.64 -16.68
N GLY A 684 2.38 12.17 -17.41
CA GLY A 684 2.86 13.55 -17.28
C GLY A 684 4.33 13.75 -17.60
N GLN A 685 5.10 12.67 -17.79
CA GLN A 685 6.46 12.78 -18.33
C GLN A 685 6.42 13.10 -19.82
N PHE A 686 7.40 13.88 -20.30
CA PHE A 686 7.56 14.17 -21.73
C PHE A 686 8.71 13.38 -22.36
N TRP A 687 9.56 12.78 -21.53
CA TRP A 687 10.76 12.05 -21.91
C TRP A 687 10.83 10.71 -21.17
N GLU A 688 11.50 9.74 -21.78
CA GLU A 688 11.72 8.44 -21.18
C GLU A 688 12.79 8.52 -20.09
N GLU A 689 12.50 7.97 -18.91
CA GLU A 689 13.41 8.00 -17.76
C GLU A 689 14.51 6.95 -17.91
N ASP A 690 15.78 7.36 -17.78
CA ASP A 690 16.92 6.45 -17.74
C ASP A 690 17.14 5.93 -16.32
N LEU A 691 16.58 4.75 -16.03
CA LEU A 691 16.72 4.09 -14.74
C LEU A 691 18.15 3.59 -14.44
N SER A 692 19.04 3.55 -15.44
CA SER A 692 20.42 3.12 -15.23
C SER A 692 21.19 4.04 -14.29
N CYS A 693 20.73 5.29 -14.10
CA CYS A 693 21.33 6.20 -13.11
C CYS A 693 21.15 5.70 -11.67
N ILE A 694 20.06 5.00 -11.35
CA ILE A 694 19.83 4.43 -10.02
C ILE A 694 20.87 3.34 -9.71
N ASN A 695 21.06 2.40 -10.64
CA ASN A 695 22.08 1.34 -10.50
C ASN A 695 23.50 1.89 -10.33
N TRP A 696 23.78 3.07 -10.89
CA TRP A 696 25.06 3.76 -10.73
C TRP A 696 25.17 4.46 -9.37
N LEU A 697 24.08 5.05 -8.89
CA LEU A 697 24.01 5.67 -7.55
C LEU A 697 24.18 4.65 -6.43
N ASP A 698 23.66 3.43 -6.58
CA ASP A 698 23.83 2.31 -5.62
C ASP A 698 25.31 1.97 -5.36
N GLN A 699 26.20 2.32 -6.30
CA GLN A 699 27.64 2.07 -6.21
C GLN A 699 28.42 3.23 -5.58
N GLN A 700 27.75 4.34 -5.26
CA GLN A 700 28.39 5.55 -4.73
C GLN A 700 28.29 5.62 -3.20
N PRO A 701 29.30 6.18 -2.50
CA PRO A 701 29.22 6.41 -1.05
C PRO A 701 28.06 7.32 -0.65
N HIS A 702 27.60 7.19 0.60
CA HIS A 702 26.56 8.03 1.18
C HIS A 702 26.95 9.52 1.13
N ALA A 703 26.00 10.39 0.79
CA ALA A 703 26.18 11.84 0.71
C ALA A 703 27.46 12.28 -0.04
N SER A 704 27.75 11.64 -1.18
CA SER A 704 28.96 11.91 -1.97
C SER A 704 28.67 12.56 -3.33
N VAL A 705 27.49 12.31 -3.91
CA VAL A 705 27.15 12.63 -5.30
C VAL A 705 26.52 14.02 -5.42
N ILE A 706 27.04 14.82 -6.35
CA ILE A 706 26.42 16.08 -6.76
C ILE A 706 25.38 15.78 -7.84
N TYR A 707 24.11 16.07 -7.58
CA TYR A 707 23.07 15.93 -8.61
C TYR A 707 22.83 17.25 -9.32
N LEU A 708 22.78 17.23 -10.66
CA LEU A 708 22.57 18.41 -11.50
C LEU A 708 21.38 18.23 -12.43
N ALA A 709 20.37 19.10 -12.30
CA ALA A 709 19.24 19.15 -13.23
C ALA A 709 18.70 20.57 -13.38
N PHE A 710 18.61 21.03 -14.63
CA PHE A 710 18.23 22.40 -14.98
C PHE A 710 16.83 22.50 -15.61
N GLY A 711 15.97 21.52 -15.34
CA GLY A 711 14.59 21.50 -15.80
C GLY A 711 14.42 21.11 -17.27
N SER A 712 13.22 21.31 -17.78
CA SER A 712 12.76 20.78 -19.07
C SER A 712 12.98 21.70 -20.28
N LEU A 713 13.48 22.94 -20.08
CA LEU A 713 13.53 23.99 -21.11
C LEU A 713 14.88 24.72 -21.22
N THR A 714 15.84 24.45 -20.34
CA THR A 714 17.09 25.21 -20.25
C THR A 714 18.14 24.72 -21.26
N HIS A 715 18.90 25.67 -21.83
CA HIS A 715 20.04 25.40 -22.70
C HIS A 715 21.26 26.20 -22.22
N PHE A 716 22.45 25.58 -22.25
CA PHE A 716 23.72 26.26 -21.95
C PHE A 716 24.47 26.57 -23.25
N ASP A 717 25.17 27.70 -23.27
CA ASP A 717 26.20 27.92 -24.28
C ASP A 717 27.44 27.07 -23.99
N LYS A 718 28.30 26.92 -25.01
CA LYS A 718 29.49 26.06 -24.93
C LYS A 718 30.51 26.53 -23.89
N LYS A 719 30.61 27.84 -23.64
CA LYS A 719 31.57 28.39 -22.67
C LYS A 719 31.13 28.06 -21.24
N GLN A 720 29.87 28.33 -20.91
CA GLN A 720 29.32 28.02 -19.60
C GLN A 720 29.29 26.51 -19.32
N PHE A 721 28.98 25.70 -20.33
CA PHE A 721 29.06 24.23 -20.23
C PHE A 721 30.48 23.76 -19.88
N THR A 722 31.49 24.37 -20.51
CA THR A 722 32.90 24.04 -20.29
C THR A 722 33.34 24.39 -18.85
N GLU A 723 32.98 25.57 -18.35
CA GLU A 723 33.26 25.95 -16.96
C GLU A 723 32.56 25.02 -15.95
N LEU A 724 31.33 24.58 -16.25
CA LEU A 724 30.61 23.62 -15.41
C LEU A 724 31.31 22.26 -15.34
N VAL A 725 31.72 21.71 -16.48
CA VAL A 725 32.48 20.44 -16.53
C VAL A 725 33.77 20.56 -15.72
N LEU A 726 34.55 21.62 -15.95
CA LEU A 726 35.83 21.82 -15.28
C LEU A 726 35.64 22.07 -13.78
N GLY A 727 34.58 22.78 -13.39
CA GLY A 727 34.21 22.99 -12.00
C GLY A 727 33.88 21.70 -11.27
N LEU A 728 33.10 20.82 -11.92
CA LEU A 728 32.76 19.50 -11.39
C LEU A 728 34.01 18.62 -11.23
N GLU A 729 34.91 18.58 -12.21
CA GLU A 729 36.19 17.86 -12.10
C GLU A 729 37.06 18.39 -10.96
N LEU A 730 37.11 19.71 -10.76
CA LEU A 730 37.84 20.35 -9.65
C LEU A 730 37.27 20.00 -8.27
N THR A 731 35.99 19.61 -8.17
CA THR A 731 35.43 19.14 -6.89
C THR A 731 35.98 17.76 -6.48
N ASN A 732 36.48 16.98 -7.44
CA ASN A 732 36.91 15.58 -7.25
C ASN A 732 35.84 14.71 -6.56
N ARG A 733 34.57 14.96 -6.88
CA ARG A 733 33.40 14.24 -6.35
C ARG A 733 32.61 13.59 -7.48
N PRO A 734 31.91 12.47 -7.19
CA PRO A 734 31.01 11.89 -8.17
C PRO A 734 29.84 12.84 -8.45
N PHE A 735 29.36 12.85 -9.68
CA PHE A 735 28.20 13.66 -10.05
C PHE A 735 27.26 12.94 -11.02
N LEU A 736 25.97 13.22 -10.91
CA LEU A 736 24.95 12.78 -11.84
C LEU A 736 24.32 14.00 -12.50
N TRP A 737 24.41 14.08 -13.84
CA TRP A 737 23.94 15.25 -14.58
C TRP A 737 22.93 14.87 -15.66
N VAL A 738 21.78 15.54 -15.65
CA VAL A 738 20.78 15.46 -16.71
C VAL A 738 21.11 16.42 -17.85
N VAL A 739 21.37 15.90 -19.05
CA VAL A 739 21.72 16.67 -20.27
C VAL A 739 20.93 16.16 -21.47
N ARG A 740 20.12 17.03 -22.09
CA ARG A 740 19.25 16.69 -23.23
C ARG A 740 20.01 16.65 -24.57
N GLN A 741 19.62 15.75 -25.47
CA GLN A 741 20.26 15.60 -26.80
C GLN A 741 20.07 16.79 -27.75
N ASP A 742 19.05 17.62 -27.52
CA ASP A 742 18.79 18.85 -28.27
C ASP A 742 19.69 20.03 -27.85
N SER A 743 20.60 19.81 -26.89
CA SER A 743 21.60 20.80 -26.52
C SER A 743 22.77 20.82 -27.52
N ASN A 744 23.29 22.00 -27.83
CA ASN A 744 24.49 22.18 -28.67
C ASN A 744 25.78 21.62 -28.03
N CYS A 745 25.67 20.92 -26.90
CA CYS A 745 26.78 20.41 -26.10
C CYS A 745 26.81 18.89 -26.22
N ASN A 746 27.94 18.32 -26.64
CA ASN A 746 28.07 16.89 -26.86
C ASN A 746 28.43 16.18 -25.54
N PRO A 747 27.55 15.33 -24.96
CA PRO A 747 27.85 14.59 -23.73
C PRO A 747 29.09 13.68 -23.86
N HIS A 748 29.45 13.27 -25.08
CA HIS A 748 30.63 12.44 -25.37
C HIS A 748 31.96 13.21 -25.31
N GLU A 749 31.94 14.54 -25.19
CA GLU A 749 33.17 15.31 -24.89
C GLU A 749 33.65 15.07 -23.45
N PHE A 750 32.80 14.52 -22.57
CA PHE A 750 33.18 14.11 -21.22
C PHE A 750 33.90 12.75 -21.22
N LYS A 751 35.18 12.73 -20.83
CA LYS A 751 36.01 11.52 -20.74
C LYS A 751 36.34 11.09 -19.31
N GLY A 752 35.69 11.69 -18.30
CA GLY A 752 35.96 11.42 -16.89
C GLY A 752 35.26 10.16 -16.38
N ASN A 753 35.92 9.39 -15.51
CA ASN A 753 35.37 8.19 -14.87
C ASN A 753 34.50 8.49 -13.63
N GLN A 754 34.36 9.77 -13.24
CA GLN A 754 33.77 10.17 -11.96
C GLN A 754 32.29 10.58 -12.05
N GLY A 755 31.75 10.82 -13.25
CA GLY A 755 30.38 11.32 -13.43
C GLY A 755 29.52 10.42 -14.31
N LYS A 756 28.21 10.46 -14.09
CA LYS A 756 27.21 9.85 -14.97
C LYS A 756 26.35 10.93 -15.60
N ILE A 757 26.18 10.86 -16.92
CA ILE A 757 25.29 11.74 -17.67
C ILE A 757 24.14 10.90 -18.21
N VAL A 758 22.91 11.41 -18.05
CA VAL A 758 21.69 10.80 -18.59
C VAL A 758 20.84 11.85 -19.28
N GLU A 759 20.00 11.43 -20.23
CA GLU A 759 19.14 12.36 -20.96
C GLU A 759 17.98 12.87 -20.10
N TRP A 760 17.35 11.96 -19.36
CA TRP A 760 16.28 12.28 -18.43
C TRP A 760 16.34 11.32 -17.24
N ALA A 761 16.30 11.85 -16.02
CA ALA A 761 16.41 11.06 -14.80
C ALA A 761 15.07 10.95 -14.07
N PRO A 762 14.79 9.84 -13.35
CA PRO A 762 13.70 9.77 -12.38
C PRO A 762 14.03 10.64 -11.15
N GLN A 763 13.93 11.97 -11.31
CA GLN A 763 14.46 12.98 -10.40
C GLN A 763 14.07 12.76 -8.93
N GLN A 764 12.79 12.54 -8.65
CA GLN A 764 12.32 12.29 -7.29
C GLN A 764 12.95 11.02 -6.67
N LYS A 765 13.19 9.96 -7.47
CA LYS A 765 13.90 8.76 -7.01
C LYS A 765 15.40 9.03 -6.79
N VAL A 766 16.03 9.80 -7.68
CA VAL A 766 17.41 10.26 -7.52
C VAL A 766 17.58 11.06 -6.24
N LEU A 767 16.73 12.07 -5.99
CA LEU A 767 16.81 12.94 -4.82
C LEU A 767 16.56 12.19 -3.50
N SER A 768 15.81 11.10 -3.53
CA SER A 768 15.60 10.22 -2.37
C SER A 768 16.77 9.28 -2.10
N HIS A 769 17.73 9.17 -3.02
CA HIS A 769 18.82 8.21 -2.91
C HIS A 769 19.88 8.68 -1.89
N PRO A 770 20.34 7.80 -0.97
CA PRO A 770 21.27 8.15 0.11
C PRO A 770 22.64 8.69 -0.37
N ALA A 771 23.04 8.35 -1.59
CA ALA A 771 24.29 8.85 -2.17
C ALA A 771 24.28 10.35 -2.50
N ILE A 772 23.10 10.99 -2.64
CA ILE A 772 23.03 12.41 -3.00
C ILE A 772 23.51 13.30 -1.85
N ALA A 773 24.46 14.17 -2.16
CA ALA A 773 25.06 15.12 -1.23
C ALA A 773 24.38 16.50 -1.30
N CYS A 774 24.16 17.00 -2.51
CA CYS A 774 23.50 18.27 -2.78
C CYS A 774 22.88 18.28 -4.19
N PHE A 775 21.99 19.24 -4.41
CA PHE A 775 21.28 19.42 -5.67
C PHE A 775 21.61 20.76 -6.31
N VAL A 776 22.33 20.73 -7.43
CA VAL A 776 22.49 21.87 -8.34
C VAL A 776 21.22 21.98 -9.17
N SER A 777 20.44 23.02 -8.90
CA SER A 777 19.10 23.16 -9.43
C SER A 777 18.87 24.52 -10.07
N HIS A 778 18.14 24.51 -11.17
CA HIS A 778 17.53 25.72 -11.74
C HIS A 778 16.48 26.38 -10.84
N CYS A 779 16.13 25.81 -9.68
CA CYS A 779 15.16 26.39 -8.74
C CYS A 779 13.72 26.45 -9.26
N GLY A 780 13.35 25.61 -10.23
CA GLY A 780 11.94 25.42 -10.58
C GLY A 780 11.17 24.83 -9.40
N TRP A 781 9.95 25.31 -9.15
CA TRP A 781 9.24 25.01 -7.90
C TRP A 781 9.03 23.52 -7.64
N ASN A 782 8.71 22.71 -8.67
CA ASN A 782 8.59 21.26 -8.51
C ASN A 782 9.92 20.62 -8.05
N SER A 783 11.05 20.98 -8.66
CA SER A 783 12.38 20.54 -8.21
C SER A 783 12.70 21.00 -6.79
N THR A 784 12.26 22.20 -6.42
CA THR A 784 12.38 22.70 -5.04
C THR A 784 11.58 21.83 -4.07
N ILE A 785 10.31 21.53 -4.36
CA ILE A 785 9.47 20.66 -3.54
C ILE A 785 10.08 19.26 -3.41
N GLU A 786 10.55 18.66 -4.50
CA GLU A 786 11.18 17.33 -4.49
C GLU A 786 12.48 17.31 -3.66
N GLY A 787 13.36 18.31 -3.81
CA GLY A 787 14.62 18.37 -3.06
C GLY A 787 14.42 18.63 -1.57
N LEU A 788 13.53 19.57 -1.22
CA LEU A 788 13.20 19.86 0.18
C LEU A 788 12.52 18.67 0.87
N SER A 789 11.62 17.97 0.16
CA SER A 789 10.96 16.76 0.68
C SER A 789 11.91 15.59 0.92
N ASN A 790 13.12 15.64 0.36
CA ASN A 790 14.16 14.66 0.60
C ASN A 790 15.25 15.16 1.57
N GLY A 791 15.22 16.44 1.96
CA GLY A 791 16.18 17.06 2.86
C GLY A 791 17.53 17.34 2.21
N VAL A 792 17.54 17.56 0.89
CA VAL A 792 18.77 17.77 0.11
C VAL A 792 19.13 19.27 0.07
N PRO A 793 20.37 19.66 0.43
CA PRO A 793 20.85 21.03 0.27
C PRO A 793 20.91 21.49 -1.19
N PHE A 794 20.63 22.78 -1.43
CA PHE A 794 20.56 23.35 -2.78
C PHE A 794 21.81 24.17 -3.16
N LEU A 795 22.21 24.04 -4.42
CA LEU A 795 23.02 25.02 -5.14
C LEU A 795 22.17 25.63 -6.25
N CYS A 796 21.81 26.89 -6.06
CA CYS A 796 20.81 27.59 -6.85
C CYS A 796 21.43 28.25 -8.08
N TRP A 797 20.96 27.83 -9.25
CA TRP A 797 21.37 28.34 -10.56
C TRP A 797 20.14 28.67 -11.42
N PRO A 798 19.39 29.75 -11.10
CA PRO A 798 18.18 30.10 -11.85
C PRO A 798 18.49 30.49 -13.29
N CYS A 799 17.61 30.11 -14.21
CA CYS A 799 17.78 30.35 -15.64
C CYS A 799 16.74 31.34 -16.19
N PHE A 800 15.46 31.20 -15.81
CA PHE A 800 14.38 32.05 -16.30
C PHE A 800 13.17 32.08 -15.35
N GLY A 801 12.27 33.05 -15.55
CA GLY A 801 10.98 33.07 -14.86
C GLY A 801 11.07 33.12 -13.34
N ASP A 802 10.17 32.39 -12.69
CA ASP A 802 10.01 32.32 -11.22
C ASP A 802 11.26 31.78 -10.50
N GLN A 803 12.17 31.12 -11.21
CA GLN A 803 13.39 30.55 -10.67
C GLN A 803 14.27 31.56 -9.93
N PHE A 804 14.36 32.80 -10.42
CA PHE A 804 15.14 33.85 -9.76
C PHE A 804 14.58 34.20 -8.39
N PHE A 805 13.24 34.26 -8.28
CA PHE A 805 12.56 34.46 -7.03
C PHE A 805 12.75 33.26 -6.10
N ASN A 806 12.59 32.05 -6.63
CA ASN A 806 12.78 30.81 -5.87
C ASN A 806 14.22 30.69 -5.34
N LYS A 807 15.25 31.11 -6.09
CA LYS A 807 16.65 31.20 -5.59
C LYS A 807 16.72 32.05 -4.33
N THR A 808 16.22 33.28 -4.37
CA THR A 808 16.21 34.19 -3.20
C THR A 808 15.50 33.54 -2.02
N TYR A 809 14.35 32.92 -2.28
CA TYR A 809 13.58 32.25 -1.23
C TYR A 809 14.34 31.06 -0.61
N ILE A 810 14.96 30.20 -1.44
CA ILE A 810 15.75 29.04 -0.98
C ILE A 810 16.97 29.47 -0.17
N CYS A 811 17.70 30.48 -0.64
CA CYS A 811 18.95 30.93 -0.03
C CYS A 811 18.73 31.77 1.24
N ASP A 812 17.84 32.75 1.17
CA ASP A 812 17.78 33.81 2.17
C ASP A 812 16.71 33.54 3.24
N GLU A 813 15.56 33.02 2.82
CA GLU A 813 14.41 32.76 3.71
C GLU A 813 14.46 31.35 4.30
N LEU A 814 14.57 30.33 3.45
CA LEU A 814 14.62 28.93 3.88
C LEU A 814 16.00 28.54 4.42
N LYS A 815 17.07 29.21 3.96
CA LYS A 815 18.46 28.96 4.38
C LYS A 815 18.86 27.49 4.22
N VAL A 816 18.48 26.89 3.10
CA VAL A 816 18.74 25.48 2.74
C VAL A 816 19.63 25.35 1.51
N GLY A 817 20.22 26.46 1.04
CA GLY A 817 21.12 26.42 -0.10
C GLY A 817 21.88 27.72 -0.32
N LEU A 818 22.75 27.70 -1.33
CA LEU A 818 23.56 28.84 -1.76
C LEU A 818 23.34 29.11 -3.24
N GLY A 819 23.45 30.37 -3.64
CA GLY A 819 23.49 30.75 -5.05
C GLY A 819 24.91 30.83 -5.58
N PHE A 820 25.10 30.51 -6.87
CA PHE A 820 26.32 30.87 -7.59
C PHE A 820 26.31 32.36 -7.95
N ASP A 821 27.52 32.93 -7.97
CA ASP A 821 27.81 34.30 -8.37
C ASP A 821 28.41 34.32 -9.79
N LEU A 822 28.08 35.37 -10.56
CA LEU A 822 28.60 35.57 -11.91
C LEU A 822 29.93 36.34 -11.85
N ASP A 823 30.87 35.97 -12.72
CA ASP A 823 32.09 36.73 -12.95
C ASP A 823 31.82 37.99 -13.81
N GLU A 824 32.89 38.75 -14.08
CA GLU A 824 32.84 39.96 -14.90
C GLU A 824 32.38 39.73 -16.35
N ASN A 825 32.45 38.50 -16.84
CA ASN A 825 32.01 38.09 -18.18
C ASN A 825 30.59 37.51 -18.18
N GLY A 826 29.92 37.48 -17.03
CA GLY A 826 28.59 36.89 -16.88
C GLY A 826 28.59 35.36 -16.85
N LEU A 827 29.72 34.73 -16.53
CA LEU A 827 29.86 33.27 -16.42
C LEU A 827 29.99 32.84 -14.95
N ILE A 828 29.54 31.64 -14.64
CA ILE A 828 29.88 30.97 -13.38
C ILE A 828 31.17 30.21 -13.60
N SER A 829 32.26 30.63 -12.95
CA SER A 829 33.57 30.03 -13.11
C SER A 829 33.66 28.67 -12.43
N ARG A 830 34.58 27.82 -12.93
CA ARG A 830 34.90 26.53 -12.30
C ARG A 830 35.32 26.65 -10.83
N GLU A 831 36.03 27.72 -10.46
CA GLU A 831 36.46 27.96 -9.07
C GLU A 831 35.26 28.27 -8.18
N GLU A 832 34.32 29.07 -8.67
CA GLU A 832 33.08 29.39 -7.97
C GLU A 832 32.23 28.13 -7.74
N ILE A 833 32.15 27.25 -8.73
CA ILE A 833 31.48 25.95 -8.60
C ILE A 833 32.08 25.14 -7.47
N LYS A 834 33.40 24.98 -7.48
CA LYS A 834 34.12 24.26 -6.44
C LYS A 834 33.88 24.88 -5.05
N VAL A 835 34.03 26.20 -4.93
CA VAL A 835 33.89 26.92 -3.66
C VAL A 835 32.50 26.76 -3.07
N LYS A 836 31.44 26.93 -3.88
CA LYS A 836 30.06 26.79 -3.38
C LYS A 836 29.70 25.35 -3.06
N VAL A 837 30.20 24.37 -3.83
CA VAL A 837 30.05 22.94 -3.48
C VAL A 837 30.71 22.63 -2.14
N ASP A 838 31.97 23.03 -1.95
CA ASP A 838 32.67 22.79 -0.68
C ASP A 838 31.97 23.50 0.49
N LYS A 839 31.46 24.71 0.27
CA LYS A 839 30.74 25.50 1.28
C LYS A 839 29.39 24.90 1.65
N VAL A 840 28.54 24.53 0.67
CA VAL A 840 27.20 23.98 0.97
C VAL A 840 27.31 22.64 1.70
N LEU A 841 28.34 21.84 1.40
CA LEU A 841 28.55 20.55 2.03
C LEU A 841 29.17 20.67 3.44
N SER A 842 29.90 21.74 3.73
CA SER A 842 30.50 21.98 5.06
C SER A 842 29.61 22.80 6.01
N ASP A 843 28.54 23.42 5.51
CA ASP A 843 27.61 24.21 6.33
C ASP A 843 26.57 23.32 7.02
N GLU A 844 26.80 23.03 8.29
CA GLU A 844 25.89 22.23 9.12
C GLU A 844 24.53 22.91 9.35
N ASN A 845 24.44 24.25 9.27
CA ASN A 845 23.16 24.94 9.42
C ASN A 845 22.27 24.68 8.20
N ILE A 846 22.83 24.76 6.99
CA ILE A 846 22.10 24.45 5.75
C ILE A 846 21.55 23.01 5.79
N ARG A 847 22.40 22.06 6.21
CA ARG A 847 22.01 20.65 6.30
C ARG A 847 20.93 20.41 7.35
N SER A 848 21.08 21.01 8.53
CA SER A 848 20.10 20.92 9.61
C SER A 848 18.75 21.53 9.19
N ASN A 849 18.77 22.71 8.56
CA ASN A 849 17.55 23.36 8.05
C ASN A 849 16.84 22.50 7.00
N ALA A 850 17.59 21.91 6.06
CA ALA A 850 17.03 21.03 5.04
C ALA A 850 16.36 19.79 5.66
N HIS A 851 17.00 19.18 6.66
CA HIS A 851 16.42 18.04 7.40
C HIS A 851 15.17 18.44 8.21
N VAL A 852 15.19 19.58 8.89
CA VAL A 852 14.02 20.07 9.65
C VAL A 852 12.85 20.37 8.73
N LEU A 853 13.10 21.00 7.58
CA LEU A 853 12.06 21.29 6.59
C LEU A 853 11.49 20.02 5.96
N LYS A 854 12.33 19.02 5.66
CA LYS A 854 11.87 17.69 5.22
C LYS A 854 10.80 17.13 6.17
N GLU A 855 11.10 17.05 7.46
CA GLU A 855 10.18 16.48 8.45
C GLU A 855 8.87 17.28 8.51
N LYS A 856 8.95 18.61 8.53
CA LYS A 856 7.76 19.48 8.49
C LYS A 856 6.91 19.26 7.24
N MET A 857 7.53 19.24 6.07
CA MET A 857 6.82 19.05 4.81
C MET A 857 6.14 17.68 4.73
N LEU A 858 6.85 16.60 5.11
CA LEU A 858 6.30 15.24 5.06
C LEU A 858 5.19 15.03 6.11
N ASN A 859 5.23 15.71 7.26
CA ASN A 859 4.14 15.64 8.25
C ASN A 859 2.81 16.20 7.72
N ASN A 860 2.83 17.11 6.74
CA ASN A 860 1.59 17.69 6.18
C ASN A 860 0.79 16.70 5.33
N ILE A 861 1.42 15.63 4.84
CA ILE A 861 0.80 14.59 4.00
C ILE A 861 0.60 13.25 4.74
N LYS A 862 0.93 13.19 6.04
CA LYS A 862 0.56 12.05 6.90
C LYS A 862 -0.92 12.15 7.30
N ASP A 863 -1.46 11.08 7.86
CA ASP A 863 -2.83 11.07 8.39
C ASP A 863 -3.00 12.18 9.46
N GLY A 864 -4.02 13.03 9.29
CA GLY A 864 -4.24 14.21 10.13
C GLY A 864 -3.34 15.41 9.80
N GLY A 865 -2.52 15.33 8.75
CA GLY A 865 -1.74 16.45 8.24
C GLY A 865 -2.62 17.49 7.53
N ARG A 866 -2.25 18.77 7.65
CA ARG A 866 -3.07 19.90 7.14
C ARG A 866 -3.24 19.90 5.62
N SER A 867 -2.24 19.47 4.85
CA SER A 867 -2.39 19.35 3.39
C SER A 867 -3.38 18.24 3.02
N CYS A 868 -3.34 17.10 3.73
CA CYS A 868 -4.34 16.03 3.58
C CYS A 868 -5.74 16.53 3.94
N GLU A 869 -5.91 17.27 5.03
CA GLU A 869 -7.20 17.85 5.41
C GLU A 869 -7.74 18.84 4.35
N ASN A 870 -6.87 19.67 3.76
CA ASN A 870 -7.25 20.59 2.69
C ASN A 870 -7.70 19.83 1.44
N LEU A 871 -6.98 18.75 1.09
CA LEU A 871 -7.35 17.89 -0.02
C LEU A 871 -8.69 17.16 0.25
N ASP A 872 -8.91 16.69 1.46
CA ASP A 872 -10.18 16.06 1.87
C ASP A 872 -11.35 17.03 1.79
N LYS A 873 -11.16 18.28 2.24
CA LYS A 873 -12.17 19.35 2.10
C LYS A 873 -12.48 19.61 0.63
N PHE A 874 -11.45 19.68 -0.22
CA PHE A 874 -11.62 19.84 -1.66
C PHE A 874 -12.40 18.68 -2.28
N ILE A 875 -12.02 17.44 -1.98
CA ILE A 875 -12.68 16.24 -2.47
C ILE A 875 -14.14 16.18 -1.98
N LYS A 876 -14.41 16.62 -0.75
CA LYS A 876 -15.77 16.70 -0.22
C LYS A 876 -16.61 17.71 -1.01
N TRP A 877 -16.11 18.93 -1.18
CA TRP A 877 -16.79 19.97 -1.96
C TRP A 877 -17.01 19.57 -3.42
N LEU A 878 -16.07 18.83 -4.03
CA LEU A 878 -16.20 18.37 -5.40
C LEU A 878 -17.45 17.48 -5.60
N LYS A 879 -17.89 16.78 -4.55
CA LYS A 879 -19.01 15.83 -4.56
C LYS A 879 -20.37 16.43 -4.21
N GLU A 880 -20.39 17.50 -3.42
CA GLU A 880 -21.59 18.25 -3.08
C GLU A 880 -22.21 18.91 -4.31
#